data_AF-A0A815I097-F1
#
_entry.id   AF-A0A815I097-F1
#
_cell.length_a   1.000
_cell.length_b   1.000
_cell.length_c   1.000
_cell.angle_alpha   90.00
_cell.angle_beta   90.00
_cell.angle_gamma   90.00
#
_symmetry.space_group_name_H-M   'P 1'
#
loop_
_entity.id
_entity.type
_entity.pdbx_description
1 polymer ?
#
loop_
_entity_poly.entity_id
_entity_poly.type
_entity_poly.pdbx_seq_one_letter_code
_entity_poly.pdbx_strand_id
1 'polypeptide(L)'
;MVEQLKFIVEQLKRPPFNRKDYNILTFDNLTNNQLLQVLTDVFAVIDPKEQAHKIDIRDEEPDKTATRHMNTLKMLGYRPKLDTDVNTFRQNLVSGDKSVVFPVLQWLLEKVPEHKERAYLGRYLSRAEVPTEFLSDPEIAEQYERCDELMEEFKEIHQAYKETTSTPHTIEDLRRDIKQLEDEKETLQKRLEKQKPRVQKVPAAQIELAKNYRQEVEKEAKLNTMKQDLQNAINQLEQKIQRLERQVADQRSSSYDQSPEAIMKRMEEENQVNSYLVTEKFPKQLSQMKTKLKYYEEVTSNKALGQTELTSYRAKISELNSAINKLHEKRVLTKDPTADNLAVFRQQALIVARRKEQAAERLTQLRAENDALEKQFGRGASINGGGGASSLMKQAGHIPQGEEFQRYVNMLRSKGNAYKRKRQELNDMTAEIQLLKRTEELLKEQVEQIKSRMTMEERKQGIEGYFSTQERLEELSTMKMEQDELKGKSLDEITSLIKTLNTRISSKKAELDPILKEVKPLRAKVQELRSEYEAKKTKYDALNANFESSRSTLESEVRGFYEEQYAQESRFHTLRAQMLIHAVQLKRANDEQSSYMSKDKTTKSTRELLNKQISDYEVRIKSNRDRQKATKDVHIDGTKQMKYWRDLLRMMELKQKLATGDS
;
A
#
# COMPACT_ATOMS: atom_id res chain seq x y z
N MET A 1 51.89 31.19 4.30
CA MET A 1 52.84 30.82 5.39
C MET A 1 52.20 30.05 6.53
N VAL A 2 51.21 30.57 7.28
CA VAL A 2 50.65 29.85 8.45
C VAL A 2 49.98 28.51 8.10
N GLU A 3 49.22 28.45 7.00
CA GLU A 3 48.62 27.19 6.53
C GLU A 3 49.65 26.19 6.00
N GLN A 4 50.70 26.68 5.34
CA GLN A 4 51.81 25.85 4.86
C GLN A 4 52.58 25.23 6.04
N LEU A 5 52.81 26.01 7.10
CA LEU A 5 53.51 25.57 8.29
C LEU A 5 52.65 24.58 9.11
N LYS A 6 51.33 24.81 9.18
CA LYS A 6 50.37 23.83 9.74
C LYS A 6 50.41 22.50 8.99
N PHE A 7 50.37 22.56 7.66
CA PHE A 7 50.42 21.37 6.81
C PHE A 7 51.73 20.58 6.97
N ILE A 8 52.88 21.26 6.94
CA ILE A 8 54.20 20.65 7.12
C ILE A 8 54.28 19.95 8.49
N VAL A 9 53.90 20.63 9.58
CA VAL A 9 53.93 20.06 10.93
C VAL A 9 52.98 18.88 11.07
N GLU A 10 51.80 18.92 10.46
CA GLU A 10 50.84 17.82 10.49
C GLU A 10 51.36 16.59 9.73
N GLN A 11 51.97 16.78 8.56
CA GLN A 11 52.54 15.67 7.77
C GLN A 11 53.80 15.08 8.41
N LEU A 12 54.65 15.89 9.03
CA LEU A 12 55.83 15.42 9.78
C LEU A 12 55.45 14.60 11.03
N LYS A 13 54.24 14.80 11.59
CA LYS A 13 53.70 13.98 12.68
C LYS A 13 53.18 12.62 12.22
N ARG A 14 52.81 12.48 10.95
CA ARG A 14 52.27 11.24 10.38
C ARG A 14 53.39 10.24 10.06
N PRO A 15 53.08 8.92 9.97
CA PRO A 15 54.02 7.94 9.43
C PRO A 15 54.33 8.29 7.97
N PRO A 16 55.57 8.21 7.48
CA PRO A 16 56.77 7.55 8.04
C PRO A 16 57.70 8.40 8.94
N PHE A 17 57.43 9.69 9.15
CA PHE A 17 58.38 10.62 9.80
C PHE A 17 58.28 10.65 11.34
N ASN A 18 57.08 10.45 11.91
CA ASN A 18 56.82 10.27 13.35
C ASN A 18 57.47 11.33 14.28
N ARG A 19 57.69 12.57 13.82
CA ARG A 19 58.30 13.64 14.62
C ARG A 19 57.23 14.33 15.48
N LYS A 20 56.84 13.69 16.59
CA LYS A 20 55.76 14.15 17.48
C LYS A 20 56.08 15.43 18.26
N ASP A 21 57.35 15.83 18.32
CA ASP A 21 57.85 16.95 19.14
C ASP A 21 57.70 18.33 18.46
N TYR A 22 57.34 18.36 17.18
CA TYR A 22 57.15 19.61 16.45
C TYR A 22 55.74 20.20 16.69
N ASN A 23 55.70 21.44 17.13
CA ASN A 23 54.54 22.32 17.18
C ASN A 23 54.81 23.51 16.26
N ILE A 24 53.76 24.20 15.81
CA ILE A 24 53.85 25.33 14.88
C ILE A 24 54.91 26.36 15.34
N LEU A 25 54.97 26.62 16.66
CA LEU A 25 55.92 27.54 17.27
C LEU A 25 57.35 26.96 17.38
N THR A 26 57.50 25.66 17.66
CA THR A 26 58.83 25.04 17.78
C THR A 26 59.46 24.77 16.42
N PHE A 27 58.65 24.56 15.38
CA PHE A 27 59.11 24.39 14.00
C PHE A 27 59.52 25.72 13.35
N ASP A 28 58.78 26.81 13.61
CA ASP A 28 59.18 28.14 13.10
C ASP A 28 60.43 28.69 13.83
N ASN A 29 60.68 28.29 15.06
CA ASN A 29 61.90 28.69 15.79
C ASN A 29 63.15 27.85 15.45
N LEU A 30 63.08 26.92 14.50
CA LEU A 30 64.24 26.14 14.07
C LEU A 30 65.28 27.05 13.40
N THR A 31 66.55 26.82 13.75
CA THR A 31 67.68 27.47 13.07
C THR A 31 67.82 26.96 11.64
N ASN A 32 68.39 27.76 10.73
CA ASN A 32 68.51 27.40 9.32
C ASN A 32 69.23 26.04 9.10
N ASN A 33 70.24 25.73 9.91
CA ASN A 33 70.93 24.43 9.87
C ASN A 33 70.04 23.26 10.34
N GLN A 34 69.21 23.47 11.36
CA GLN A 34 68.24 22.46 11.80
C GLN A 34 67.14 22.26 10.75
N LEU A 35 66.72 23.31 10.06
CA LEU A 35 65.73 23.23 8.99
C LEU A 35 66.26 22.45 7.78
N LEU A 36 67.52 22.66 7.40
CA LEU A 36 68.19 21.84 6.39
C LEU A 36 68.34 20.39 6.85
N GLN A 37 68.55 20.15 8.16
CA GLN A 37 68.62 18.78 8.69
C GLN A 37 67.28 18.08 8.56
N VAL A 38 66.17 18.77 8.87
CA VAL A 38 64.83 18.25 8.63
C VAL A 38 64.60 17.95 7.15
N LEU A 39 65.07 18.81 6.24
CA LEU A 39 64.99 18.55 4.80
C LEU A 39 65.81 17.31 4.38
N THR A 40 67.00 17.14 4.94
CA THR A 40 67.87 15.98 4.71
C THR A 40 67.24 14.69 5.24
N ASP A 41 66.68 14.73 6.45
CA ASP A 41 65.92 13.62 7.03
C ASP A 41 64.71 13.26 6.16
N VAL A 42 64.04 14.26 5.57
CA VAL A 42 62.91 14.03 4.65
C VAL A 42 63.38 13.35 3.37
N PHE A 43 64.50 13.77 2.78
CA PHE A 43 65.10 13.08 1.64
C PHE A 43 65.53 11.65 1.96
N ALA A 44 66.11 11.40 3.14
CA ALA A 44 66.51 10.06 3.57
C ALA A 44 65.33 9.08 3.73
N VAL A 45 64.13 9.59 3.98
CA VAL A 45 62.91 8.77 4.05
C VAL A 45 62.29 8.55 2.66
N ILE A 46 62.53 9.47 1.71
CA ILE A 46 62.08 9.34 0.32
C ILE A 46 63.00 8.39 -0.45
N ASP A 47 64.32 8.49 -0.26
CA ASP A 47 65.31 7.54 -0.77
C ASP A 47 66.09 6.87 0.38
N PRO A 48 65.62 5.69 0.86
CA PRO A 48 66.23 5.01 1.99
C PRO A 48 67.50 4.20 1.66
N LYS A 49 67.90 4.05 0.39
CA LYS A 49 69.07 3.21 0.00
C LYS A 49 70.33 4.03 -0.31
N GLU A 50 70.19 5.30 -0.67
CA GLU A 50 71.29 6.26 -0.65
C GLU A 50 71.71 6.54 0.81
N GLN A 51 72.68 5.79 1.33
CA GLN A 51 73.31 6.08 2.63
C GLN A 51 73.87 7.52 2.69
N ALA A 52 74.00 8.19 1.54
CA ALA A 52 74.39 9.59 1.37
C ALA A 52 73.38 10.61 1.92
N HIS A 53 72.14 10.23 2.26
CA HIS A 53 71.15 11.16 2.82
C HIS A 53 70.97 11.10 4.33
N LYS A 54 71.57 10.11 5.01
CA LYS A 54 71.59 10.01 6.48
C LYS A 54 72.89 10.60 7.05
N ILE A 55 73.24 11.80 6.60
CA ILE A 55 74.43 12.53 7.03
C ILE A 55 73.99 13.71 7.89
N ASP A 56 74.65 13.93 9.02
CA ASP A 56 74.47 15.15 9.82
C ASP A 56 75.12 16.30 9.04
N ILE A 57 74.38 17.38 8.80
CA ILE A 57 74.84 18.53 8.01
C ILE A 57 76.08 19.20 8.61
N ARG A 58 76.37 18.94 9.90
CA ARG A 58 77.58 19.41 10.56
C ARG A 58 78.87 18.78 10.02
N ASP A 59 78.76 17.62 9.38
CA ASP A 59 79.90 16.86 8.85
C ASP A 59 80.19 17.16 7.36
N GLU A 60 79.35 17.95 6.69
CA GLU A 60 79.50 18.33 5.27
C GLU A 60 79.81 19.83 5.08
N GLU A 61 80.54 20.17 4.02
CA GLU A 61 80.62 21.57 3.57
C GLU A 61 79.27 22.03 3.03
N PRO A 62 78.81 23.25 3.38
CA PRO A 62 77.46 23.71 3.06
C PRO A 62 77.19 23.79 1.54
N ASP A 63 78.23 23.98 0.72
CA ASP A 63 78.15 23.99 -0.75
C ASP A 63 77.96 22.56 -1.35
N LYS A 64 78.56 21.55 -0.70
CA LYS A 64 78.38 20.14 -1.07
C LYS A 64 76.98 19.65 -0.70
N THR A 65 76.48 20.04 0.48
CA THR A 65 75.10 19.74 0.91
C THR A 65 74.07 20.37 -0.03
N ALA A 66 74.25 21.64 -0.42
CA ALA A 66 73.35 22.31 -1.36
C ALA A 66 73.39 21.67 -2.76
N THR A 67 74.55 21.24 -3.24
CA THR A 67 74.67 20.51 -4.51
C THR A 67 73.96 19.15 -4.45
N ARG A 68 74.08 18.42 -3.33
CA ARG A 68 73.38 17.16 -3.07
C ARG A 68 71.86 17.34 -3.01
N HIS A 69 71.38 18.33 -2.26
CA HIS A 69 69.94 18.69 -2.22
C HIS A 69 69.42 19.13 -3.58
N MET A 70 70.22 19.84 -4.37
CA MET A 70 69.80 20.28 -5.70
C MET A 70 69.74 19.12 -6.71
N ASN A 71 70.68 18.18 -6.67
CA ASN A 71 70.66 17.00 -7.53
C ASN A 71 69.49 16.07 -7.20
N THR A 72 69.20 15.87 -5.91
CA THR A 72 68.01 15.11 -5.47
C THR A 72 66.70 15.79 -5.86
N LEU A 73 66.60 17.12 -5.69
CA LEU A 73 65.43 17.87 -6.13
C LEU A 73 65.23 17.80 -7.66
N LYS A 74 66.32 17.84 -8.44
CA LYS A 74 66.27 17.64 -9.90
C LYS A 74 65.80 16.23 -10.26
N MET A 75 66.32 15.19 -9.61
CA MET A 75 65.89 13.80 -9.82
C MET A 75 64.40 13.61 -9.50
N LEU A 76 63.91 14.24 -8.43
CA LEU A 76 62.49 14.22 -8.06
C LEU A 76 61.60 15.06 -8.97
N GLY A 77 62.18 15.91 -9.83
CA GLY A 77 61.47 16.77 -10.78
C GLY A 77 60.93 18.06 -10.17
N TYR A 78 61.50 18.54 -9.05
CA TYR A 78 61.09 19.79 -8.43
C TYR A 78 61.46 20.99 -9.30
N ARG A 79 60.48 21.85 -9.60
CA ARG A 79 60.68 23.13 -10.28
C ARG A 79 60.47 24.26 -9.27
N PRO A 80 61.50 25.08 -8.97
CA PRO A 80 61.33 26.29 -8.17
C PRO A 80 60.26 27.20 -8.77
N LYS A 81 59.54 27.94 -7.92
CA LYS A 81 58.48 28.86 -8.37
C LYS A 81 59.08 30.05 -9.14
N LEU A 82 59.14 29.89 -10.47
CA LEU A 82 59.17 30.83 -11.60
C LEU A 82 59.92 32.19 -11.58
N ASP A 83 60.39 32.75 -10.46
CA ASP A 83 61.02 34.09 -10.41
C ASP A 83 62.41 34.13 -9.74
N THR A 84 63.13 33.01 -9.66
CA THR A 84 64.43 32.96 -8.96
C THR A 84 65.49 32.28 -9.82
N ASP A 85 66.56 33.01 -10.15
CA ASP A 85 67.73 32.48 -10.84
C ASP A 85 68.30 31.23 -10.12
N VAL A 86 68.81 30.27 -10.90
CA VAL A 86 69.36 29.02 -10.34
C VAL A 86 70.50 29.28 -9.34
N ASN A 87 71.24 30.38 -9.53
CA ASN A 87 72.32 30.80 -8.64
C ASN A 87 71.81 31.42 -7.34
N THR A 88 70.72 32.20 -7.37
CA THR A 88 70.11 32.76 -6.15
C THR A 88 69.35 31.68 -5.37
N PHE A 89 68.75 30.71 -6.06
CA PHE A 89 68.19 29.51 -5.42
C PHE A 89 69.28 28.68 -4.72
N ARG A 90 70.44 28.48 -5.36
CA ARG A 90 71.60 27.84 -4.71
C ARG A 90 72.06 28.59 -3.46
N GLN A 91 72.24 29.90 -3.55
CA GLN A 91 72.66 30.71 -2.40
C GLN A 91 71.68 30.63 -1.24
N ASN A 92 70.37 30.70 -1.53
CA ASN A 92 69.32 30.62 -0.52
C ASN A 92 69.16 29.21 0.08
N LEU A 93 69.49 28.16 -0.68
CA LEU A 93 69.53 26.78 -0.20
C LEU A 93 70.77 26.53 0.69
N VAL A 94 71.92 27.08 0.31
CA VAL A 94 73.16 27.07 1.14
C VAL A 94 72.93 27.79 2.47
N SER A 95 72.21 28.91 2.47
CA SER A 95 71.90 29.66 3.69
C SER A 95 70.73 29.08 4.52
N GLY A 96 70.02 28.08 3.99
CA GLY A 96 68.86 27.46 4.62
C GLY A 96 67.70 28.43 4.86
N ASP A 97 67.42 29.32 3.90
CA ASP A 97 66.37 30.32 4.05
C ASP A 97 64.96 29.68 4.09
N LYS A 98 64.14 30.14 5.04
CA LYS A 98 62.77 29.68 5.27
C LYS A 98 61.88 29.90 4.04
N SER A 99 62.16 30.96 3.28
CA SER A 99 61.43 31.30 2.05
C SER A 99 61.53 30.21 0.97
N VAL A 100 62.63 29.45 0.94
CA VAL A 100 62.92 28.40 -0.04
C VAL A 100 62.63 27.01 0.52
N VAL A 101 63.02 26.75 1.78
CA VAL A 101 62.90 25.40 2.35
C VAL A 101 61.44 25.04 2.69
N PHE A 102 60.61 25.99 3.13
CA PHE A 102 59.19 25.68 3.42
C PHE A 102 58.39 25.27 2.17
N PRO A 103 58.49 25.96 1.01
CA PRO A 103 57.86 25.48 -0.22
C PRO A 103 58.36 24.10 -0.67
N VAL A 104 59.66 23.83 -0.53
CA VAL A 104 60.26 22.53 -0.87
C VAL A 104 59.69 21.43 0.03
N LEU A 105 59.68 21.64 1.35
CA LEU A 105 59.11 20.69 2.30
C LEU A 105 57.63 20.46 2.08
N GLN A 106 56.86 21.51 1.79
CA GLN A 106 55.44 21.37 1.47
C GLN A 106 55.25 20.47 0.25
N TRP A 107 56.01 20.68 -0.81
CA TRP A 107 55.91 19.89 -2.04
C TRP A 107 56.32 18.42 -1.85
N LEU A 108 57.38 18.17 -1.07
CA LEU A 108 57.82 16.82 -0.72
C LEU A 108 56.79 16.08 0.15
N LEU A 109 56.14 16.79 1.07
CA LEU A 109 55.18 16.21 2.01
C LEU A 109 53.77 16.06 1.44
N GLU A 110 53.41 16.79 0.37
CA GLU A 110 52.10 16.69 -0.29
C GLU A 110 51.91 15.34 -0.98
N LYS A 111 52.97 14.81 -1.61
CA LYS A 111 52.93 13.59 -2.44
C LYS A 111 54.09 12.64 -2.14
N VAL A 112 54.33 12.37 -0.86
CA VAL A 112 55.37 11.43 -0.39
C VAL A 112 55.43 10.10 -1.16
N PRO A 113 54.31 9.38 -1.42
CA PRO A 113 54.39 8.10 -2.14
C PRO A 113 54.81 8.26 -3.61
N GLU A 114 54.32 9.30 -4.32
CA GLU A 114 54.75 9.57 -5.69
C GLU A 114 56.24 9.93 -5.75
N HIS A 115 56.74 10.69 -4.76
CA HIS A 115 58.15 11.05 -4.70
C HIS A 115 59.05 9.85 -4.37
N LYS A 116 58.59 8.91 -3.55
CA LYS A 116 59.27 7.62 -3.33
C LYS A 116 59.36 6.79 -4.61
N GLU A 117 58.26 6.73 -5.38
CA GLU A 117 58.25 6.09 -6.68
C GLU A 117 59.20 6.79 -7.66
N ARG A 118 59.20 8.13 -7.72
CA ARG A 118 60.13 8.90 -8.57
C ARG A 118 61.58 8.73 -8.17
N ALA A 119 61.91 8.69 -6.89
CA ALA A 119 63.27 8.41 -6.43
C ALA A 119 63.70 6.99 -6.85
N TYR A 120 62.82 6.00 -6.67
CA TYR A 120 63.06 4.63 -7.11
C TYR A 120 63.28 4.55 -8.62
N LEU A 121 62.39 5.15 -9.42
CA LEU A 121 62.49 5.16 -10.88
C LEU A 121 63.68 5.98 -11.37
N GLY A 122 63.96 7.13 -10.75
CA GLY A 122 65.06 8.02 -11.09
C GLY A 122 66.42 7.33 -11.02
N ARG A 123 66.60 6.37 -10.12
CA ARG A 123 67.81 5.55 -10.02
C ARG A 123 68.05 4.63 -11.22
N TYR A 124 66.99 4.02 -11.76
CA TYR A 124 67.09 3.06 -12.85
C TYR A 124 66.86 3.69 -14.22
N LEU A 125 66.22 4.86 -14.25
CA LEU A 125 65.89 5.60 -15.47
C LEU A 125 66.78 6.83 -15.71
N SER A 126 67.70 7.16 -14.80
CA SER A 126 68.71 8.19 -15.04
C SER A 126 69.74 7.69 -16.04
N ARG A 127 69.77 8.31 -17.22
CA ARG A 127 70.79 8.03 -18.23
C ARG A 127 72.16 8.43 -17.73
N ALA A 128 73.15 7.55 -17.90
CA ALA A 128 74.54 7.94 -17.79
C ALA A 128 74.88 8.83 -19.00
N GLU A 129 75.31 10.06 -18.77
CA GLU A 129 75.76 10.97 -19.82
C GLU A 129 77.15 10.49 -20.31
N VAL A 130 77.16 9.65 -21.33
CA VAL A 130 78.40 9.22 -22.01
C VAL A 130 78.76 10.29 -23.04
N PRO A 131 79.96 10.92 -22.95
CA PRO A 131 80.38 11.92 -23.94
C PRO A 131 80.38 11.35 -25.36
N THR A 132 80.00 12.17 -26.34
CA THR A 132 79.84 11.76 -27.75
C THR A 132 81.11 11.21 -28.39
N GLU A 133 82.28 11.49 -27.82
CA GLU A 133 83.57 10.95 -28.23
C GLU A 133 83.68 9.44 -27.98
N PHE A 134 83.10 8.92 -26.89
CA PHE A 134 83.09 7.49 -26.56
C PHE A 134 81.96 6.72 -27.25
N LEU A 135 80.90 7.42 -27.66
CA LEU A 135 79.81 6.86 -28.48
C LEU A 135 80.21 6.63 -29.94
N SER A 136 81.40 7.07 -30.36
CA SER A 136 81.97 6.77 -31.68
C SER A 136 82.51 5.34 -31.77
N ASP A 137 82.76 4.69 -30.63
CA ASP A 137 83.14 3.27 -30.57
C ASP A 137 81.88 2.39 -30.73
N PRO A 138 81.83 1.51 -31.74
CA PRO A 138 80.66 0.68 -32.02
C PRO A 138 80.28 -0.25 -30.86
N GLU A 139 81.23 -0.73 -30.04
CA GLU A 139 80.90 -1.61 -28.91
C GLU A 139 80.21 -0.84 -27.78
N ILE A 140 80.62 0.40 -27.54
CA ILE A 140 80.02 1.28 -26.52
C ILE A 140 78.63 1.73 -26.97
N ALA A 141 78.45 2.03 -28.26
CA ALA A 141 77.16 2.37 -28.82
C ALA A 141 76.14 1.21 -28.70
N GLU A 142 76.55 -0.03 -29.03
CA GLU A 142 75.69 -1.21 -28.90
C GLU A 142 75.30 -1.48 -27.44
N GLN A 143 76.22 -1.33 -26.49
CA GLN A 143 75.90 -1.45 -25.07
C GLN A 143 74.97 -0.33 -24.58
N TYR A 144 75.11 0.88 -25.11
CA TYR A 144 74.25 2.01 -24.76
C TYR A 144 72.82 1.79 -25.27
N GLU A 145 72.66 1.32 -26.51
CA GLU A 145 71.36 0.93 -27.07
C GLU A 145 70.72 -0.21 -26.28
N ARG A 146 71.49 -1.25 -25.92
CA ARG A 146 70.99 -2.36 -25.09
C ARG A 146 70.57 -1.91 -23.68
N CYS A 147 71.23 -0.89 -23.12
CA CYS A 147 70.80 -0.28 -21.86
C CYS A 147 69.46 0.44 -22.03
N ASP A 148 69.27 1.19 -23.13
CA ASP A 148 68.00 1.86 -23.43
C ASP A 148 66.85 0.85 -23.63
N GLU A 149 67.10 -0.28 -24.32
CA GLU A 149 66.11 -1.36 -24.45
C GLU A 149 65.69 -1.94 -23.10
N LEU A 150 66.65 -2.27 -22.23
CA LEU A 150 66.38 -2.77 -20.88
C LEU A 150 65.64 -1.75 -20.00
N MET A 151 65.90 -0.45 -20.20
CA MET A 151 65.17 0.62 -19.51
C MET A 151 63.71 0.70 -19.96
N GLU A 152 63.41 0.48 -21.24
CA GLU A 152 62.02 0.41 -21.74
C GLU A 152 61.29 -0.85 -21.24
N GLU A 153 61.94 -2.03 -21.31
CA GLU A 153 61.39 -3.27 -20.75
C GLU A 153 61.05 -3.11 -19.25
N PHE A 154 61.94 -2.45 -18.50
CA PHE A 154 61.71 -2.15 -17.09
C PHE A 154 60.47 -1.27 -16.86
N LYS A 155 60.24 -0.26 -17.70
CA LYS A 155 59.05 0.60 -17.59
C LYS A 155 57.77 -0.21 -17.80
N GLU A 156 57.74 -1.06 -18.82
CA GLU A 156 56.57 -1.91 -19.12
C GLU A 156 56.26 -2.87 -17.98
N ILE A 157 57.27 -3.58 -17.46
CA ILE A 157 57.11 -4.53 -16.35
C ILE A 157 56.68 -3.80 -15.07
N HIS A 158 57.29 -2.64 -14.78
CA HIS A 158 56.93 -1.85 -13.60
C HIS A 158 55.49 -1.32 -13.68
N GLN A 159 55.04 -0.89 -14.86
CA GLN A 159 53.66 -0.47 -15.09
C GLN A 159 52.68 -1.63 -14.86
N ALA A 160 52.93 -2.81 -15.43
CA ALA A 160 52.10 -4.00 -15.24
C ALA A 160 52.03 -4.45 -13.76
N TYR A 161 53.16 -4.35 -13.05
CA TYR A 161 53.21 -4.63 -11.61
C TYR A 161 52.36 -3.65 -10.80
N LYS A 162 52.40 -2.36 -11.14
CA LYS A 162 51.63 -1.32 -10.45
C LYS A 162 50.12 -1.50 -10.65
N GLU A 163 49.69 -1.85 -11.86
CA GLU A 163 48.28 -2.15 -12.16
C GLU A 163 47.76 -3.32 -11.32
N THR A 164 48.56 -4.38 -11.18
CA THR A 164 48.21 -5.55 -10.37
C THR A 164 48.17 -5.22 -8.87
N THR A 165 49.15 -4.45 -8.40
CA THR A 165 49.33 -4.10 -6.97
C THR A 165 48.46 -2.92 -6.52
N SER A 166 47.60 -2.37 -7.36
CA SER A 166 46.59 -1.38 -6.94
C SER A 166 45.37 -2.03 -6.24
N THR A 167 45.25 -3.37 -6.27
CA THR A 167 44.13 -4.14 -5.68
C THR A 167 44.31 -4.75 -4.25
N PRO A 168 45.37 -4.48 -3.46
CA PRO A 168 45.72 -5.30 -2.29
C PRO A 168 44.85 -5.05 -1.06
N HIS A 169 44.19 -3.89 -0.97
CA HIS A 169 43.32 -3.56 0.16
C HIS A 169 42.17 -4.56 0.32
N THR A 170 41.73 -5.19 -0.77
CA THR A 170 40.68 -6.22 -0.73
C THR A 170 41.16 -7.51 -0.08
N ILE A 171 42.44 -7.88 -0.18
CA ILE A 171 42.93 -9.21 0.27
C ILE A 171 43.06 -9.25 1.80
N GLU A 172 43.56 -8.19 2.43
CA GLU A 172 43.70 -8.15 3.90
C GLU A 172 42.34 -8.09 4.60
N ASP A 173 41.39 -7.32 4.06
CA ASP A 173 40.01 -7.28 4.55
C ASP A 173 39.32 -8.63 4.38
N LEU A 174 39.47 -9.28 3.22
CA LEU A 174 38.95 -10.65 3.01
C LEU A 174 39.58 -11.66 3.97
N ARG A 175 40.88 -11.58 4.23
CA ARG A 175 41.54 -12.45 5.23
C ARG A 175 41.00 -12.21 6.63
N ARG A 176 40.72 -10.95 6.98
CA ARG A 176 40.12 -10.58 8.26
C ARG A 176 38.69 -11.12 8.39
N ASP A 177 37.89 -10.99 7.35
CA ASP A 177 36.51 -11.50 7.31
C ASP A 177 36.47 -13.02 7.36
N ILE A 178 37.35 -13.72 6.63
CA ILE A 178 37.49 -15.17 6.70
C ILE A 178 37.82 -15.59 8.13
N LYS A 179 38.78 -14.92 8.78
CA LYS A 179 39.14 -15.22 10.17
C LYS A 179 37.96 -14.99 11.12
N GLN A 180 37.20 -13.90 10.94
CA GLN A 180 35.99 -13.65 11.73
C GLN A 180 34.94 -14.76 11.55
N LEU A 181 34.69 -15.20 10.31
CA LEU A 181 33.76 -16.29 10.02
C LEU A 181 34.25 -17.64 10.58
N GLU A 182 35.57 -17.89 10.57
CA GLU A 182 36.17 -19.07 11.19
C GLU A 182 36.01 -19.07 12.71
N ASP A 183 36.27 -17.93 13.35
CA ASP A 183 36.06 -17.73 14.80
C ASP A 183 34.57 -17.92 15.14
N GLU A 184 33.64 -17.32 14.38
CA GLU A 184 32.20 -17.51 14.56
C GLU A 184 31.78 -18.98 14.41
N LYS A 185 32.28 -19.67 13.38
CA LYS A 185 32.04 -21.10 13.18
C LYS A 185 32.54 -21.92 14.37
N GLU A 186 33.73 -21.63 14.89
CA GLU A 186 34.27 -22.33 16.06
C GLU A 186 33.41 -22.08 17.31
N THR A 187 32.95 -20.83 17.53
CA THR A 187 32.05 -20.54 18.66
C THR A 187 30.70 -21.26 18.53
N LEU A 188 30.13 -21.33 17.33
CA LEU A 188 28.89 -22.06 17.05
C LEU A 188 29.08 -23.58 17.22
N GLN A 189 30.21 -24.14 16.78
CA GLN A 189 30.57 -25.54 17.01
C GLN A 189 30.70 -25.85 18.50
N LYS A 190 31.42 -25.02 19.27
CA LYS A 190 31.52 -25.15 20.75
C LYS A 190 30.14 -25.08 21.42
N ARG A 191 29.25 -24.21 20.94
CA ARG A 191 27.85 -24.15 21.44
C ARG A 191 27.08 -25.41 21.08
N LEU A 192 27.22 -25.92 19.85
CA LEU A 192 26.58 -27.16 19.41
C LEU A 192 27.07 -28.36 20.23
N GLU A 193 28.38 -28.49 20.47
CA GLU A 193 28.95 -29.53 21.30
C GLU A 193 28.44 -29.48 22.75
N LYS A 194 28.24 -28.29 23.32
CA LYS A 194 27.61 -28.13 24.64
C LYS A 194 26.13 -28.53 24.67
N GLN A 195 25.40 -28.35 23.56
CA GLN A 195 23.97 -28.68 23.46
C GLN A 195 23.73 -30.14 23.06
N LYS A 196 24.64 -30.74 22.28
CA LYS A 196 24.58 -32.13 21.81
C LYS A 196 24.27 -33.16 22.92
N PRO A 197 24.96 -33.17 24.09
CA PRO A 197 24.66 -34.13 25.16
C PRO A 197 23.29 -33.90 25.82
N ARG A 198 22.75 -32.67 25.79
CA ARG A 198 21.41 -32.36 26.31
C ARG A 198 20.31 -32.91 25.40
N VAL A 199 20.58 -32.90 24.09
CA VAL A 199 19.66 -33.37 23.05
C VAL A 199 19.76 -34.89 22.83
N GLN A 200 20.89 -35.52 23.19
CA GLN A 200 21.11 -36.97 23.02
C GLN A 200 20.14 -37.86 23.82
N LYS A 201 19.50 -37.30 24.87
CA LYS A 201 18.47 -37.99 25.66
C LYS A 201 17.08 -37.99 24.99
N VAL A 202 16.92 -37.24 23.90
CA VAL A 202 15.65 -37.09 23.17
C VAL A 202 15.64 -38.06 21.98
N PRO A 203 14.54 -38.79 21.73
CA PRO A 203 14.41 -39.67 20.57
C PRO A 203 14.67 -38.93 19.23
N ALA A 204 15.36 -39.60 18.30
CA ALA A 204 15.72 -39.02 17.00
C ALA A 204 14.50 -38.49 16.21
N ALA A 205 13.37 -39.20 16.28
CA ALA A 205 12.11 -38.79 15.63
C ALA A 205 11.58 -37.44 16.15
N GLN A 206 11.77 -37.13 17.43
CA GLN A 206 11.35 -35.84 18.01
C GLN A 206 12.26 -34.69 17.57
N ILE A 207 13.54 -34.96 17.32
CA ILE A 207 14.50 -33.98 16.79
C ILE A 207 14.17 -33.67 15.32
N GLU A 208 13.85 -34.69 14.53
CA GLU A 208 13.40 -34.51 13.14
C GLU A 208 12.08 -33.75 13.07
N LEU A 209 11.11 -34.08 13.94
CA LEU A 209 9.85 -33.34 14.05
C LEU A 209 10.09 -31.88 14.44
N ALA A 210 10.97 -31.62 15.42
CA ALA A 210 11.32 -30.25 15.82
C ALA A 210 12.04 -29.46 14.72
N LYS A 211 12.90 -30.13 13.93
CA LYS A 211 13.54 -29.52 12.75
C LYS A 211 12.51 -29.16 11.69
N ASN A 212 11.59 -30.06 11.38
CA ASN A 212 10.51 -29.83 10.41
C ASN A 212 9.59 -28.71 10.89
N TYR A 213 9.19 -28.73 12.16
CA TYR A 213 8.39 -27.65 12.75
C TYR A 213 9.11 -26.30 12.66
N ARG A 214 10.41 -26.23 12.99
CA ARG A 214 11.20 -25.00 12.86
C ARG A 214 11.24 -24.50 11.40
N GLN A 215 11.45 -25.40 10.45
CA GLN A 215 11.45 -25.05 9.03
C GLN A 215 10.09 -24.53 8.56
N GLU A 216 8.98 -25.14 9.02
CA GLU A 216 7.64 -24.66 8.69
C GLU A 216 7.36 -23.29 9.34
N VAL A 217 7.79 -23.04 10.58
CA VAL A 217 7.68 -21.71 11.21
C VAL A 217 8.52 -20.66 10.47
N GLU A 218 9.74 -21.00 10.05
CA GLU A 218 10.58 -20.11 9.24
C GLU A 218 9.96 -19.81 7.86
N LYS A 219 9.33 -20.81 7.22
CA LYS A 219 8.59 -20.62 5.96
C LYS A 219 7.36 -19.75 6.17
N GLU A 220 6.59 -19.99 7.22
CA GLU A 220 5.42 -19.18 7.58
C GLU A 220 5.83 -17.72 7.82
N ALA A 221 6.92 -17.48 8.55
CA ALA A 221 7.46 -16.14 8.77
C ALA A 221 7.84 -15.44 7.44
N LYS A 222 8.53 -16.14 6.53
CA LYS A 222 8.88 -15.60 5.20
C LYS A 222 7.65 -15.33 4.32
N LEU A 223 6.64 -16.21 4.37
CA LEU A 223 5.38 -16.01 3.65
C LEU A 223 4.61 -14.82 4.22
N ASN A 224 4.62 -14.64 5.54
CA ASN A 224 3.99 -13.49 6.19
C ASN A 224 4.70 -12.17 5.84
N THR A 225 6.03 -12.13 5.81
CA THR A 225 6.76 -10.93 5.35
C THR A 225 6.47 -10.64 3.89
N MET A 226 6.50 -11.66 3.02
CA MET A 226 6.15 -11.50 1.60
C MET A 226 4.71 -11.03 1.41
N LYS A 227 3.76 -11.54 2.19
CA LYS A 227 2.36 -11.11 2.17
C LYS A 227 2.23 -9.64 2.59
N GLN A 228 2.93 -9.22 3.64
CA GLN A 228 2.95 -7.81 4.05
C GLN A 228 3.55 -6.90 2.98
N ASP A 229 4.66 -7.32 2.36
CA ASP A 229 5.30 -6.58 1.27
C ASP A 229 4.38 -6.45 0.04
N LEU A 230 3.71 -7.54 -0.35
CA LEU A 230 2.73 -7.53 -1.43
C LEU A 230 1.50 -6.67 -1.09
N GLN A 231 0.98 -6.74 0.13
CA GLN A 231 -0.11 -5.86 0.58
C GLN A 231 0.30 -4.39 0.55
N ASN A 232 1.53 -4.08 0.99
CA ASN A 232 2.08 -2.73 0.92
C ASN A 232 2.23 -2.25 -0.54
N ALA A 233 2.69 -3.13 -1.44
CA ALA A 233 2.80 -2.83 -2.86
C ALA A 233 1.43 -2.59 -3.51
N ILE A 234 0.42 -3.42 -3.21
CA ILE A 234 -0.96 -3.23 -3.67
C ILE A 234 -1.49 -1.89 -3.18
N ASN A 235 -1.35 -1.58 -1.89
CA ASN A 235 -1.78 -0.30 -1.32
C ASN A 235 -1.08 0.90 -2.00
N GLN A 236 0.21 0.79 -2.31
CA GLN A 236 0.95 1.84 -3.04
C GLN A 236 0.42 2.01 -4.47
N LEU A 237 0.13 0.91 -5.17
CA LEU A 237 -0.44 0.95 -6.52
C LEU A 237 -1.86 1.52 -6.52
N GLU A 238 -2.71 1.12 -5.57
CA GLU A 238 -4.05 1.68 -5.40
C GLU A 238 -3.99 3.19 -5.11
N GLN A 239 -3.10 3.63 -4.24
CA GLN A 239 -2.87 5.06 -4.00
C GLN A 239 -2.40 5.79 -5.26
N LYS A 240 -1.56 5.16 -6.09
CA LYS A 240 -1.10 5.74 -7.35
C LYS A 240 -2.25 5.86 -8.36
N ILE A 241 -3.10 4.84 -8.46
CA ILE A 241 -4.31 4.86 -9.29
C ILE A 241 -5.22 6.00 -8.83
N GLN A 242 -5.51 6.11 -7.54
CA GLN A 242 -6.32 7.21 -7.00
C GLN A 242 -5.76 8.59 -7.33
N ARG A 243 -4.44 8.78 -7.24
CA ARG A 243 -3.81 10.06 -7.63
C ARG A 243 -3.98 10.36 -9.11
N LEU A 244 -3.84 9.36 -9.97
CA LEU A 244 -4.02 9.51 -11.41
C LEU A 244 -5.49 9.79 -11.76
N GLU A 245 -6.43 9.10 -11.12
CA GLU A 245 -7.88 9.36 -11.27
C GLU A 245 -8.23 10.79 -10.86
N ARG A 246 -7.67 11.26 -9.73
CA ARG A 246 -7.83 12.65 -9.29
C ARG A 246 -7.22 13.64 -10.27
N GLN A 247 -6.02 13.37 -10.80
CA GLN A 247 -5.42 14.22 -11.82
C GLN A 247 -6.28 14.30 -13.09
N VAL A 248 -6.90 13.19 -13.49
CA VAL A 248 -7.85 13.17 -14.61
C VAL A 248 -9.13 13.94 -14.27
N ALA A 249 -9.65 13.84 -13.05
CA ALA A 249 -10.80 14.60 -12.59
C ALA A 249 -10.53 16.11 -12.52
N ASP A 250 -9.35 16.51 -12.01
CA ASP A 250 -8.88 17.90 -11.99
C ASP A 250 -8.69 18.43 -13.42
N GLN A 251 -8.15 17.64 -14.35
CA GLN A 251 -8.06 18.03 -15.77
C GLN A 251 -9.44 18.17 -16.44
N ARG A 252 -10.37 17.26 -16.14
CA ARG A 252 -11.75 17.34 -16.65
C ARG A 252 -12.50 18.54 -16.07
N SER A 253 -12.36 18.84 -14.78
CA SER A 253 -12.98 20.03 -14.17
C SER A 253 -12.32 21.33 -14.64
N SER A 254 -11.00 21.33 -14.89
CA SER A 254 -10.28 22.47 -15.48
C SER A 254 -10.71 22.75 -16.92
N SER A 255 -11.23 21.75 -17.65
CA SER A 255 -11.80 21.95 -18.98
C SER A 255 -13.17 22.63 -18.97
N TYR A 256 -13.85 22.66 -17.82
CA TYR A 256 -15.09 23.42 -17.60
C TYR A 256 -14.77 24.78 -16.95
N ASP A 257 -14.55 25.78 -17.79
CA ASP A 257 -14.77 27.21 -17.49
C ASP A 257 -13.87 27.88 -16.42
N GLN A 258 -12.59 27.50 -16.31
CA GLN A 258 -11.62 28.22 -15.48
C GLN A 258 -10.58 28.98 -16.32
N SER A 259 -10.37 30.27 -16.00
CA SER A 259 -9.29 31.08 -16.59
C SER A 259 -7.92 30.42 -16.29
N PRO A 260 -6.98 30.38 -17.26
CA PRO A 260 -5.63 29.84 -17.05
C PRO A 260 -4.91 30.43 -15.84
N GLU A 261 -5.18 31.70 -15.50
CA GLU A 261 -4.62 32.39 -14.34
C GLU A 261 -5.14 31.81 -13.01
N ALA A 262 -6.41 31.42 -12.94
CA ALA A 262 -6.99 30.77 -11.77
C ALA A 262 -6.43 29.35 -11.56
N ILE A 263 -6.17 28.62 -12.65
CA ILE A 263 -5.55 27.30 -12.62
C ILE A 263 -4.10 27.42 -12.12
N MET A 264 -3.33 28.38 -12.65
CA MET A 264 -1.96 28.62 -12.19
C MET A 264 -1.91 28.98 -10.70
N LYS A 265 -2.79 29.87 -10.23
CA LYS A 265 -2.86 30.24 -8.82
C LYS A 265 -3.18 29.05 -7.90
N ARG A 266 -4.13 28.18 -8.28
CA ARG A 266 -4.43 26.95 -7.52
C ARG A 266 -3.25 25.97 -7.51
N MET A 267 -2.57 25.80 -8.65
CA MET A 267 -1.37 24.96 -8.75
C MET A 267 -0.21 25.51 -7.90
N GLU A 268 -0.03 26.83 -7.84
CA GLU A 268 0.94 27.48 -6.97
C GLU A 268 0.61 27.27 -5.49
N GLU A 269 -0.65 27.43 -5.09
CA GLU A 269 -1.12 27.14 -3.72
C GLU A 269 -0.91 25.66 -3.35
N GLU A 270 -1.24 24.72 -4.24
CA GLU A 270 -0.99 23.29 -4.03
C GLU A 270 0.51 22.97 -3.95
N ASN A 271 1.35 23.59 -4.79
CA ASN A 271 2.80 23.43 -4.75
C ASN A 271 3.41 24.00 -3.46
N GLN A 272 2.92 25.13 -2.96
CA GLN A 272 3.35 25.68 -1.67
C GLN A 272 2.98 24.77 -0.51
N VAL A 273 1.75 24.22 -0.50
CA VAL A 273 1.31 23.24 0.51
C VAL A 273 2.14 21.95 0.42
N ASN A 274 2.37 21.42 -0.77
CA ASN A 274 3.17 20.21 -0.98
C ASN A 274 4.64 20.43 -0.58
N SER A 275 5.21 21.60 -0.90
CA SER A 275 6.54 22.00 -0.47
C SER A 275 6.66 22.00 1.06
N TYR A 276 5.70 22.59 1.78
CA TYR A 276 5.66 22.54 3.25
C TYR A 276 5.58 21.10 3.79
N LEU A 277 4.73 20.26 3.20
CA LEU A 277 4.57 18.86 3.62
C LEU A 277 5.88 18.07 3.43
N VAL A 278 6.56 18.24 2.30
CA VAL A 278 7.79 17.51 1.95
C VAL A 278 9.01 18.02 2.70
N THR A 279 9.13 19.34 2.92
CA THR A 279 10.33 19.92 3.55
C THR A 279 10.26 19.93 5.08
N GLU A 280 9.07 20.16 5.66
CA GLU A 280 8.93 20.34 7.12
C GLU A 280 8.16 19.19 7.80
N LYS A 281 6.96 18.83 7.33
CA LYS A 281 6.07 17.91 8.07
C LYS A 281 6.49 16.44 7.97
N PHE A 282 6.60 15.90 6.77
CA PHE A 282 6.90 14.47 6.57
C PHE A 282 8.31 14.07 7.06
N PRO A 283 9.38 14.84 6.84
CA PRO A 283 10.69 14.49 7.37
C PRO A 283 10.73 14.45 8.91
N LYS A 284 10.03 15.38 9.58
CA LYS A 284 9.89 15.38 11.05
C LYS A 284 9.13 14.14 11.53
N GLN A 285 8.01 13.79 10.90
CA GLN A 285 7.26 12.58 11.26
C GLN A 285 8.05 11.30 10.96
N LEU A 286 8.75 11.23 9.84
CA LEU A 286 9.53 10.08 9.41
C LEU A 286 10.76 9.86 10.29
N SER A 287 11.46 10.94 10.69
CA SER A 287 12.54 10.85 11.67
C SER A 287 12.03 10.40 13.04
N GLN A 288 10.90 10.92 13.52
CA GLN A 288 10.27 10.45 14.77
C GLN A 288 9.89 8.97 14.72
N MET A 289 9.30 8.50 13.60
CA MET A 289 8.96 7.08 13.43
C MET A 289 10.20 6.19 13.33
N LYS A 290 11.24 6.62 12.60
CA LYS A 290 12.54 5.91 12.55
C LYS A 290 13.16 5.80 13.94
N THR A 291 13.12 6.87 14.74
CA THR A 291 13.64 6.84 16.11
C THR A 291 12.83 5.88 17.00
N LYS A 292 11.49 5.86 16.86
CA LYS A 292 10.65 4.87 17.57
C LYS A 292 10.96 3.43 17.15
N LEU A 293 11.14 3.18 15.86
CA LEU A 293 11.53 1.86 15.34
C LEU A 293 12.88 1.42 15.92
N LYS A 294 13.89 2.30 15.91
CA LYS A 294 15.18 2.01 16.55
C LYS A 294 15.02 1.64 18.03
N TYR A 295 14.19 2.37 18.79
CA TYR A 295 13.93 2.00 20.18
C TYR A 295 13.24 0.64 20.31
N TYR A 296 12.29 0.30 19.44
CA TYR A 296 11.66 -1.02 19.47
C TYR A 296 12.63 -2.14 19.05
N GLU A 297 13.51 -1.90 18.08
CA GLU A 297 14.58 -2.81 17.67
C GLU A 297 15.60 -3.00 18.81
N GLU A 298 16.01 -1.93 19.49
CA GLU A 298 16.86 -1.99 20.68
C GLU A 298 16.16 -2.75 21.82
N VAL A 299 14.86 -2.57 22.04
CA VAL A 299 14.11 -3.29 23.09
C VAL A 299 13.91 -4.77 22.77
N THR A 300 13.75 -5.13 21.49
CA THR A 300 13.60 -6.53 21.06
C THR A 300 14.94 -7.27 20.98
N SER A 301 16.02 -6.57 20.62
CA SER A 301 17.38 -7.12 20.61
C SER A 301 17.98 -7.25 22.01
N ASN A 302 17.63 -6.35 22.93
CA ASN A 302 17.98 -6.50 24.34
C ASN A 302 17.13 -7.61 24.98
N LYS A 303 17.81 -8.52 25.68
CA LYS A 303 17.16 -9.56 26.49
C LYS A 303 16.23 -8.86 27.50
N ALA A 304 14.99 -9.34 27.64
CA ALA A 304 13.93 -8.72 28.43
C ALA A 304 14.46 -8.04 29.70
N LEU A 305 14.43 -6.70 29.73
CA LEU A 305 14.88 -5.90 30.87
C LEU A 305 14.19 -6.40 32.15
N GLY A 306 14.97 -6.62 33.20
CA GLY A 306 14.43 -7.00 34.50
C GLY A 306 13.52 -5.90 35.06
N GLN A 307 12.52 -6.26 35.86
CA GLN A 307 11.62 -5.30 36.52
C GLN A 307 12.40 -4.22 37.31
N THR A 308 13.58 -4.55 37.81
CA THR A 308 14.52 -3.67 38.52
C THR A 308 15.19 -2.61 37.63
N GLU A 309 15.45 -2.93 36.37
CA GLU A 309 16.02 -1.97 35.40
C GLU A 309 14.92 -1.03 34.89
N LEU A 310 13.71 -1.55 34.69
CA LEU A 310 12.55 -0.71 34.37
C LEU A 310 12.21 0.28 35.49
N THR A 311 12.32 -0.13 36.76
CA THR A 311 12.11 0.78 37.89
C THR A 311 13.22 1.83 38.00
N SER A 312 14.48 1.48 37.72
CA SER A 312 15.58 2.45 37.71
C SER A 312 15.46 3.46 36.57
N TYR A 313 15.06 3.03 35.36
CA TYR A 313 14.76 3.95 34.25
C TYR A 313 13.56 4.85 34.56
N ARG A 314 12.49 4.34 35.17
CA ARG A 314 11.35 5.15 35.61
C ARG A 314 11.75 6.18 36.67
N ALA A 315 12.60 5.80 37.62
CA ALA A 315 13.14 6.73 38.61
C ALA A 315 13.98 7.83 37.96
N LYS A 316 14.86 7.47 37.01
CA LYS A 316 15.69 8.42 36.26
C LYS A 316 14.86 9.36 35.38
N ILE A 317 13.80 8.87 34.75
CA ILE A 317 12.83 9.70 34.00
C ILE A 317 12.11 10.66 34.95
N SER A 318 11.69 10.21 36.14
CA SER A 318 11.04 11.06 37.13
C SER A 318 11.99 12.15 37.65
N GLU A 319 13.25 11.81 37.90
CA GLU A 319 14.29 12.75 38.32
C GLU A 319 14.59 13.79 37.23
N LEU A 320 14.77 13.34 35.97
CA LEU A 320 14.98 14.25 34.83
C LEU A 320 13.76 15.15 34.60
N ASN A 321 12.53 14.64 34.73
CA ASN A 321 11.32 15.45 34.63
C ASN A 321 11.24 16.47 35.77
N SER A 322 11.62 16.10 37.00
CA SER A 322 11.72 17.03 38.12
C SER A 322 12.78 18.11 37.87
N ALA A 323 13.95 17.73 37.32
CA ALA A 323 14.99 18.67 36.95
C ALA A 323 14.55 19.62 35.82
N ILE A 324 13.87 19.11 34.80
CA ILE A 324 13.29 19.91 33.71
C ILE A 324 12.25 20.88 34.27
N ASN A 325 11.36 20.42 35.17
CA ASN A 325 10.36 21.29 35.81
C ASN A 325 11.03 22.38 36.66
N LYS A 326 12.06 22.05 37.45
CA LYS A 326 12.85 23.03 38.21
C LYS A 326 13.56 24.04 37.30
N LEU A 327 14.09 23.60 36.15
CA LEU A 327 14.68 24.49 35.15
C LEU A 327 13.63 25.37 34.47
N HIS A 328 12.44 24.83 34.22
CA HIS A 328 11.30 25.58 33.70
C HIS A 328 10.82 26.64 34.70
N GLU A 329 10.69 26.28 35.98
CA GLU A 329 10.37 27.22 37.06
C GLU A 329 11.42 28.31 37.19
N LYS A 330 12.72 27.94 37.22
CA LYS A 330 13.82 28.91 37.21
C LYS A 330 13.74 29.84 36.01
N ARG A 331 13.48 29.33 34.80
CA ARG A 331 13.31 30.15 33.59
C ARG A 331 12.11 31.08 33.65
N VAL A 332 11.03 30.68 34.33
CA VAL A 332 9.82 31.52 34.52
C VAL A 332 10.07 32.59 35.59
N LEU A 333 10.92 32.32 36.58
CA LEU A 333 11.33 33.25 37.65
C LEU A 333 12.40 34.26 37.17
N THR A 334 13.32 33.87 36.29
CA THR A 334 14.39 34.75 35.74
C THR A 334 13.94 35.51 34.48
N LYS A 335 12.76 36.16 34.52
CA LYS A 335 12.29 36.99 33.39
C LYS A 335 13.15 38.24 33.24
N ASP A 336 14.24 38.12 32.48
CA ASP A 336 15.02 39.26 32.01
C ASP A 336 14.24 40.04 30.91
N PRO A 337 13.99 41.35 31.08
CA PRO A 337 13.17 42.15 30.14
C PRO A 337 13.71 42.19 28.69
N THR A 338 15.02 41.98 28.50
CA THR A 338 15.66 41.98 27.18
C THR A 338 15.57 40.61 26.47
N ALA A 339 15.44 39.51 27.22
CA ALA A 339 15.19 38.17 26.68
C ALA A 339 13.71 37.94 26.31
N ASP A 340 12.81 38.75 26.88
CA ASP A 340 11.35 38.63 26.72
C ASP A 340 10.87 39.04 25.32
N ASN A 341 11.54 39.97 24.64
CA ASN A 341 11.21 40.31 23.23
C ASN A 341 11.35 39.07 22.32
N LEU A 342 12.45 38.32 22.44
CA LEU A 342 12.64 37.05 21.73
C LEU A 342 11.72 35.94 22.25
N ALA A 343 11.28 35.99 23.51
CA ALA A 343 10.30 35.05 24.05
C ALA A 343 8.92 35.26 23.41
N VAL A 344 8.49 36.51 23.20
CA VAL A 344 7.27 36.85 22.47
C VAL A 344 7.36 36.38 21.01
N PHE A 345 8.48 36.63 20.32
CA PHE A 345 8.66 36.11 18.95
C PHE A 345 8.69 34.58 18.90
N ARG A 346 9.29 33.91 19.88
CA ARG A 346 9.27 32.44 19.99
C ARG A 346 7.86 31.91 20.25
N GLN A 347 7.11 32.56 21.13
CA GLN A 347 5.72 32.20 21.43
C GLN A 347 4.84 32.44 20.20
N GLN A 348 5.02 33.56 19.50
CA GLN A 348 4.32 33.86 18.25
C GLN A 348 4.67 32.83 17.16
N ALA A 349 5.95 32.47 17.01
CA ALA A 349 6.39 31.42 16.10
C ALA A 349 5.79 30.05 16.44
N LEU A 350 5.69 29.71 17.74
CA LEU A 350 5.03 28.48 18.20
C LEU A 350 3.52 28.49 17.92
N ILE A 351 2.85 29.62 18.13
CA ILE A 351 1.41 29.77 17.82
C ILE A 351 1.18 29.66 16.32
N VAL A 352 2.01 30.31 15.50
CA VAL A 352 1.95 30.23 14.04
C VAL A 352 2.24 28.81 13.56
N ALA A 353 3.27 28.15 14.09
CA ALA A 353 3.59 26.75 13.77
C ALA A 353 2.43 25.81 14.14
N ARG A 354 1.83 25.99 15.32
CA ARG A 354 0.67 25.19 15.76
C ARG A 354 -0.55 25.45 14.89
N ARG A 355 -0.81 26.70 14.49
CA ARG A 355 -1.89 27.04 13.54
C ARG A 355 -1.64 26.42 12.16
N LYS A 356 -0.40 26.46 11.67
CA LYS A 356 0.02 25.84 10.39
C LYS A 356 -0.17 24.31 10.44
N GLU A 357 0.19 23.69 11.57
CA GLU A 357 -0.01 22.26 11.80
C GLU A 357 -1.50 21.88 11.86
N GLN A 358 -2.31 22.62 12.63
CA GLN A 358 -3.76 22.42 12.70
C GLN A 358 -4.46 22.63 11.35
N ALA A 359 -4.05 23.66 10.58
CA ALA A 359 -4.56 23.89 9.24
C ALA A 359 -4.18 22.75 8.28
N ALA A 360 -2.95 22.25 8.36
CA ALA A 360 -2.51 21.10 7.59
C ALA A 360 -3.24 19.81 7.99
N GLU A 361 -3.54 19.61 9.28
CA GLU A 361 -4.35 18.49 9.77
C GLU A 361 -5.78 18.56 9.25
N ARG A 362 -6.43 19.72 9.34
CA ARG A 362 -7.78 19.95 8.78
C ARG A 362 -7.79 19.72 7.27
N LEU A 363 -6.77 20.19 6.55
CA LEU A 363 -6.64 19.97 5.12
C LEU A 363 -6.46 18.48 4.80
N THR A 364 -5.68 17.73 5.59
CA THR A 364 -5.58 16.27 5.42
C THR A 364 -6.89 15.54 5.74
N GLN A 365 -7.65 16.00 6.74
CA GLN A 365 -8.97 15.44 7.08
C GLN A 365 -9.98 15.69 5.95
N LEU A 366 -10.10 16.93 5.47
CA LEU A 366 -10.98 17.27 4.35
C LEU A 366 -10.57 16.56 3.05
N ARG A 367 -9.26 16.39 2.80
CA ARG A 367 -8.79 15.56 1.67
C ARG A 367 -9.20 14.09 1.84
N ALA A 368 -9.06 13.53 3.04
CA ALA A 368 -9.47 12.16 3.31
C ALA A 368 -10.99 11.96 3.22
N GLU A 369 -11.79 12.93 3.67
CA GLU A 369 -13.24 12.95 3.51
C GLU A 369 -13.64 13.05 2.04
N ASN A 370 -12.98 13.92 1.27
CA ASN A 370 -13.23 14.03 -0.16
C ASN A 370 -12.83 12.75 -0.90
N ASP A 371 -11.68 12.15 -0.59
CA ASP A 371 -11.26 10.86 -1.14
C ASP A 371 -12.22 9.74 -0.74
N ALA A 372 -12.79 9.76 0.47
CA ALA A 372 -13.78 8.79 0.92
C ALA A 372 -15.12 8.96 0.19
N LEU A 373 -15.58 10.20 -0.01
CA LEU A 373 -16.75 10.52 -0.81
C LEU A 373 -16.53 10.13 -2.28
N GLU A 374 -15.38 10.46 -2.86
CA GLU A 374 -14.99 10.03 -4.21
C GLU A 374 -14.94 8.50 -4.33
N LYS A 375 -14.46 7.77 -3.32
CA LYS A 375 -14.56 6.30 -3.29
C LYS A 375 -16.00 5.81 -3.22
N GLN A 376 -16.88 6.49 -2.48
CA GLN A 376 -18.31 6.15 -2.44
C GLN A 376 -19.00 6.44 -3.78
N PHE A 377 -18.71 7.56 -4.42
CA PHE A 377 -19.21 7.90 -5.76
C PHE A 377 -18.60 7.01 -6.84
N GLY A 378 -17.31 6.68 -6.76
CA GLY A 378 -16.62 5.75 -7.64
C GLY A 378 -17.14 4.33 -7.49
N ARG A 379 -17.45 3.88 -6.26
CA ARG A 379 -18.19 2.65 -6.01
C ARG A 379 -19.61 2.73 -6.57
N GLY A 380 -20.33 3.84 -6.39
CA GLY A 380 -21.64 4.06 -7.00
C GLY A 380 -21.61 4.07 -8.53
N ALA A 381 -20.54 4.61 -9.12
CA ALA A 381 -20.29 4.64 -10.56
C ALA A 381 -19.78 3.30 -11.10
N SER A 382 -19.11 2.47 -10.29
CA SER A 382 -18.77 1.07 -10.62
C SER A 382 -19.98 0.16 -10.44
N ILE A 383 -20.84 0.39 -9.43
CA ILE A 383 -22.12 -0.30 -9.27
C ILE A 383 -23.06 0.04 -10.43
N ASN A 384 -23.07 1.29 -10.90
CA ASN A 384 -23.87 1.72 -12.07
C ASN A 384 -23.16 1.53 -13.43
N GLY A 385 -21.84 1.37 -13.46
CA GLY A 385 -21.02 1.50 -14.68
C GLY A 385 -19.95 0.43 -14.90
N GLY A 386 -19.73 -0.52 -13.98
CA GLY A 386 -18.73 -1.57 -14.20
C GLY A 386 -18.60 -2.56 -13.05
N GLY A 387 -19.14 -3.77 -13.26
CA GLY A 387 -18.81 -4.97 -12.49
C GLY A 387 -20.04 -5.76 -12.04
N GLY A 388 -20.49 -6.73 -12.85
CA GLY A 388 -21.46 -7.75 -12.44
C GLY A 388 -22.91 -7.45 -12.83
N ALA A 389 -23.51 -6.36 -12.35
CA ALA A 389 -24.95 -6.12 -12.54
C ALA A 389 -25.30 -5.50 -13.91
N SER A 390 -24.42 -4.67 -14.48
CA SER A 390 -24.67 -3.97 -15.75
C SER A 390 -24.56 -4.87 -17.00
N SER A 391 -23.79 -5.97 -16.94
CA SER A 391 -23.69 -6.89 -18.08
C SER A 391 -24.99 -7.68 -18.30
N LEU A 392 -25.69 -8.03 -17.22
CA LEU A 392 -26.98 -8.70 -17.31
C LEU A 392 -28.09 -7.70 -17.70
N MET A 393 -27.99 -6.43 -17.26
CA MET A 393 -28.98 -5.38 -17.58
C MET A 393 -28.83 -4.81 -18.99
N LYS A 394 -27.60 -4.74 -19.55
CA LYS A 394 -27.41 -4.42 -20.98
C LYS A 394 -27.95 -5.51 -21.91
N GLN A 395 -27.99 -6.76 -21.45
CA GLN A 395 -28.57 -7.88 -22.19
C GLN A 395 -30.10 -7.94 -22.01
N ALA A 396 -30.60 -7.52 -20.84
CA ALA A 396 -32.02 -7.43 -20.52
C ALA A 396 -32.57 -6.01 -20.77
N GLY A 397 -32.52 -5.55 -22.03
CA GLY A 397 -33.29 -4.39 -22.51
C GLY A 397 -32.89 -3.04 -21.91
N HIS A 398 -32.41 -2.13 -22.77
CA HIS A 398 -32.22 -0.71 -22.42
C HIS A 398 -33.47 -0.15 -21.74
N ILE A 399 -33.40 0.11 -20.42
CA ILE A 399 -34.45 0.82 -19.68
C ILE A 399 -34.19 2.30 -19.92
N PRO A 400 -35.00 3.00 -20.74
CA PRO A 400 -34.76 4.41 -21.01
C PRO A 400 -35.02 5.19 -19.72
N GLN A 401 -34.08 6.05 -19.30
CA GLN A 401 -34.23 6.92 -18.14
C GLN A 401 -34.29 8.39 -18.57
N GLY A 402 -35.05 9.20 -17.83
CA GLY A 402 -35.16 10.66 -18.05
C GLY A 402 -35.92 11.03 -19.33
N GLU A 403 -35.28 11.82 -20.21
CA GLU A 403 -35.90 12.32 -21.44
C GLU A 403 -36.32 11.20 -22.40
N GLU A 404 -35.55 10.11 -22.49
CA GLU A 404 -35.88 8.98 -23.36
C GLU A 404 -37.13 8.24 -22.87
N PHE A 405 -37.31 8.14 -21.54
CA PHE A 405 -38.53 7.59 -20.96
C PHE A 405 -39.74 8.48 -21.28
N GLN A 406 -39.59 9.79 -21.18
CA GLN A 406 -40.67 10.73 -21.49
C GLN A 406 -41.05 10.66 -22.98
N ARG A 407 -40.07 10.57 -23.88
CA ARG A 407 -40.30 10.35 -25.32
C ARG A 407 -40.98 9.00 -25.56
N TYR A 408 -40.55 7.94 -24.87
CA TYR A 408 -41.15 6.61 -24.96
C TYR A 408 -42.60 6.60 -24.47
N VAL A 409 -42.90 7.21 -23.31
CA VAL A 409 -44.25 7.35 -22.76
C VAL A 409 -45.14 8.17 -23.71
N ASN A 410 -44.62 9.25 -24.28
CA ASN A 410 -45.36 10.05 -25.27
C ASN A 410 -45.62 9.25 -26.55
N MET A 411 -44.65 8.46 -27.03
CA MET A 411 -44.86 7.52 -28.14
C MET A 411 -45.87 6.42 -27.80
N LEU A 412 -45.89 5.94 -26.56
CA LEU A 412 -46.84 4.92 -26.12
C LEU A 412 -48.25 5.50 -26.03
N ARG A 413 -48.40 6.73 -25.53
CA ARG A 413 -49.68 7.46 -25.52
C ARG A 413 -50.17 7.75 -26.93
N SER A 414 -49.30 8.20 -27.83
CA SER A 414 -49.68 8.45 -29.22
C SER A 414 -50.10 7.16 -29.94
N LYS A 415 -49.35 6.06 -29.75
CA LYS A 415 -49.72 4.72 -30.25
C LYS A 415 -51.02 4.20 -29.63
N GLY A 416 -51.24 4.40 -28.34
CA GLY A 416 -52.47 4.04 -27.65
C GLY A 416 -53.68 4.81 -28.16
N ASN A 417 -53.52 6.11 -28.42
CA ASN A 417 -54.56 6.93 -29.04
C ASN A 417 -54.82 6.52 -30.49
N ALA A 418 -53.77 6.21 -31.27
CA ALA A 418 -53.91 5.70 -32.63
C ALA A 418 -54.65 4.35 -32.66
N TYR A 419 -54.31 3.43 -31.76
CA TYR A 419 -55.01 2.15 -31.61
C TYR A 419 -56.49 2.36 -31.26
N LYS A 420 -56.81 3.24 -30.30
CA LYS A 420 -58.20 3.56 -29.95
C LYS A 420 -58.98 4.13 -31.13
N ARG A 421 -58.39 5.04 -31.92
CA ARG A 421 -59.01 5.57 -33.14
C ARG A 421 -59.25 4.48 -34.17
N LYS A 422 -58.25 3.65 -34.48
CA LYS A 422 -58.40 2.55 -35.43
C LYS A 422 -59.40 1.50 -34.97
N ARG A 423 -59.51 1.25 -33.67
CA ARG A 423 -60.54 0.39 -33.10
C ARG A 423 -61.94 0.99 -33.24
N GLN A 424 -62.08 2.31 -33.05
CA GLN A 424 -63.35 2.99 -33.29
C GLN A 424 -63.73 2.92 -34.78
N GLU A 425 -62.81 3.23 -35.69
CA GLU A 425 -63.04 3.10 -37.14
C GLU A 425 -63.46 1.67 -37.52
N LEU A 426 -62.84 0.63 -36.94
CA LEU A 426 -63.25 -0.76 -37.17
C LEU A 426 -64.66 -1.05 -36.62
N ASN A 427 -65.02 -0.51 -35.47
CA ASN A 427 -66.37 -0.66 -34.92
C ASN A 427 -67.41 0.05 -35.80
N ASP A 428 -67.09 1.26 -36.28
CA ASP A 428 -67.97 2.04 -37.15
C ASP A 428 -68.18 1.30 -38.48
N MET A 429 -67.11 0.78 -39.10
CA MET A 429 -67.21 -0.05 -40.31
C MET A 429 -68.00 -1.35 -40.05
N THR A 430 -67.87 -1.96 -38.86
CA THR A 430 -68.64 -3.14 -38.50
C THR A 430 -70.13 -2.81 -38.34
N ALA A 431 -70.46 -1.68 -37.74
CA ALA A 431 -71.83 -1.18 -37.63
C ALA A 431 -72.40 -0.84 -39.01
N GLU A 432 -71.61 -0.23 -39.89
CA GLU A 432 -71.99 0.06 -41.27
C GLU A 432 -72.24 -1.22 -42.07
N ILE A 433 -71.39 -2.26 -41.92
CA ILE A 433 -71.64 -3.57 -42.51
C ILE A 433 -72.96 -4.18 -41.99
N GLN A 434 -73.28 -4.03 -40.71
CA GLN A 434 -74.54 -4.52 -40.15
C GLN A 434 -75.75 -3.75 -40.70
N LEU A 435 -75.63 -2.43 -40.82
CA LEU A 435 -76.65 -1.59 -41.46
C LEU A 435 -76.83 -1.98 -42.92
N LEU A 436 -75.74 -2.15 -43.67
CA LEU A 436 -75.75 -2.56 -45.07
C LEU A 436 -76.40 -3.93 -45.26
N LYS A 437 -76.08 -4.91 -44.41
CA LYS A 437 -76.75 -6.21 -44.41
C LYS A 437 -78.25 -6.09 -44.16
N ARG A 438 -78.66 -5.25 -43.21
CA ARG A 438 -80.08 -4.99 -42.96
C ARG A 438 -80.75 -4.29 -44.16
N THR A 439 -80.07 -3.35 -44.81
CA THR A 439 -80.60 -2.72 -46.02
C THR A 439 -80.69 -3.70 -47.19
N GLU A 440 -79.72 -4.60 -47.33
CA GLU A 440 -79.73 -5.66 -48.33
C GLU A 440 -80.91 -6.63 -48.11
N GLU A 441 -81.16 -7.02 -46.85
CA GLU A 441 -82.31 -7.85 -46.48
C GLU A 441 -83.64 -7.15 -46.79
N LEU A 442 -83.78 -5.86 -46.42
CA LEU A 442 -84.97 -5.06 -46.74
C LEU A 442 -85.18 -4.92 -48.25
N LEU A 443 -84.11 -4.71 -49.03
CA LEU A 443 -84.19 -4.62 -50.49
C LEU A 443 -84.56 -5.97 -51.11
N LYS A 444 -84.00 -7.09 -50.64
CA LYS A 444 -84.41 -8.43 -51.09
C LYS A 444 -85.87 -8.70 -50.80
N GLU A 445 -86.35 -8.30 -49.62
CA GLU A 445 -87.76 -8.42 -49.27
C GLU A 445 -88.65 -7.55 -50.17
N GLN A 446 -88.25 -6.32 -50.48
CA GLN A 446 -88.95 -5.47 -51.43
C GLN A 446 -88.94 -6.05 -52.85
N VAL A 447 -87.82 -6.61 -53.31
CA VAL A 447 -87.73 -7.26 -54.62
C VAL A 447 -88.64 -8.48 -54.69
N GLU A 448 -88.69 -9.32 -53.65
CA GLU A 448 -89.63 -10.45 -53.58
C GLU A 448 -91.10 -9.98 -53.53
N GLN A 449 -91.39 -8.89 -52.83
CA GLN A 449 -92.73 -8.28 -52.83
C GLN A 449 -93.11 -7.74 -54.22
N ILE A 450 -92.16 -7.15 -54.96
CA ILE A 450 -92.40 -6.67 -56.33
C ILE A 450 -92.55 -7.86 -57.28
N LYS A 451 -91.67 -8.87 -57.21
CA LYS A 451 -91.75 -10.10 -58.02
C LYS A 451 -93.05 -10.85 -57.77
N SER A 452 -93.51 -10.97 -56.53
CA SER A 452 -94.82 -11.57 -56.21
C SER A 452 -96.00 -10.72 -56.69
N ARG A 453 -95.93 -9.38 -56.62
CA ARG A 453 -96.95 -8.50 -57.23
C ARG A 453 -96.98 -8.61 -58.75
N MET A 454 -95.84 -8.65 -59.40
CA MET A 454 -95.74 -8.76 -60.87
C MET A 454 -96.21 -10.13 -61.35
N THR A 455 -95.85 -11.23 -60.68
CA THR A 455 -96.38 -12.57 -61.00
C THR A 455 -97.89 -12.69 -60.77
N MET A 456 -98.44 -12.01 -59.75
CA MET A 456 -99.90 -11.92 -59.57
C MET A 456 -100.57 -11.13 -60.71
N GLU A 457 -99.94 -10.05 -61.18
CA GLU A 457 -100.48 -9.24 -62.28
C GLU A 457 -100.36 -9.95 -63.64
N GLU A 458 -99.26 -10.67 -63.87
CA GLU A 458 -99.06 -11.59 -65.00
C GLU A 458 -100.13 -12.70 -65.04
N ARG A 459 -100.49 -13.27 -63.88
CA ARG A 459 -101.58 -14.25 -63.76
C ARG A 459 -102.96 -13.65 -64.02
N LYS A 460 -103.21 -12.41 -63.62
CA LYS A 460 -104.48 -11.71 -63.94
C LYS A 460 -104.61 -11.38 -65.43
N GLN A 461 -103.50 -11.14 -66.11
CA GLN A 461 -103.48 -10.84 -67.55
C GLN A 461 -103.27 -12.07 -68.45
N GLY A 462 -103.11 -13.26 -67.88
CA GLY A 462 -103.10 -14.54 -68.61
C GLY A 462 -101.80 -14.86 -69.35
N ILE A 463 -100.68 -14.26 -68.95
CA ILE A 463 -99.36 -14.45 -69.58
C ILE A 463 -98.34 -14.81 -68.48
N GLU A 464 -97.97 -16.08 -68.36
CA GLU A 464 -96.86 -16.51 -67.47
C GLU A 464 -95.53 -16.53 -68.25
N GLY A 465 -94.48 -15.90 -67.70
CA GLY A 465 -93.09 -16.05 -68.19
C GLY A 465 -92.52 -14.92 -69.07
N TYR A 466 -93.22 -13.80 -69.22
CA TYR A 466 -92.70 -12.64 -69.98
C TYR A 466 -91.60 -11.89 -69.20
N PHE A 467 -91.77 -11.68 -67.88
CA PHE A 467 -90.77 -10.97 -67.09
C PHE A 467 -89.43 -11.71 -66.95
N SER A 468 -89.43 -13.03 -66.76
CA SER A 468 -88.17 -13.80 -66.61
C SER A 468 -87.36 -13.89 -67.91
N THR A 469 -88.02 -13.79 -69.07
CA THR A 469 -87.34 -13.78 -70.36
C THR A 469 -86.76 -12.41 -70.71
N GLN A 470 -87.35 -11.31 -70.22
CA GLN A 470 -86.84 -9.95 -70.38
C GLN A 470 -85.72 -9.60 -69.38
N GLU A 471 -85.84 -9.99 -68.10
CA GLU A 471 -84.79 -9.82 -67.07
C GLU A 471 -83.49 -10.52 -67.52
N ARG A 472 -83.60 -11.72 -68.11
CA ARG A 472 -82.45 -12.47 -68.63
C ARG A 472 -81.82 -11.84 -69.88
N LEU A 473 -82.57 -11.07 -70.67
CA LEU A 473 -82.10 -10.42 -71.89
C LEU A 473 -81.42 -9.07 -71.57
N GLU A 474 -81.91 -8.35 -70.57
CA GLU A 474 -81.28 -7.13 -70.06
C GLU A 474 -80.00 -7.44 -69.28
N GLU A 475 -79.99 -8.47 -68.42
CA GLU A 475 -78.77 -8.93 -67.73
C GLU A 475 -77.68 -9.37 -68.71
N LEU A 476 -78.03 -10.07 -69.80
CA LEU A 476 -77.08 -10.47 -70.83
C LEU A 476 -76.54 -9.29 -71.65
N SER A 477 -77.31 -8.21 -71.78
CA SER A 477 -76.92 -6.99 -72.50
C SER A 477 -76.00 -6.10 -71.66
N THR A 478 -76.34 -5.88 -70.38
CA THR A 478 -75.53 -5.08 -69.44
C THR A 478 -74.22 -5.78 -69.08
N MET A 479 -74.27 -7.09 -68.83
CA MET A 479 -73.06 -7.89 -68.59
C MET A 479 -72.11 -7.84 -69.79
N LYS A 480 -72.61 -7.83 -71.03
CA LYS A 480 -71.74 -7.82 -72.22
C LYS A 480 -71.10 -6.44 -72.47
N MET A 481 -71.84 -5.35 -72.27
CA MET A 481 -71.30 -3.99 -72.37
C MET A 481 -70.28 -3.68 -71.26
N GLU A 482 -70.58 -4.02 -70.01
CA GLU A 482 -69.64 -3.84 -68.89
C GLU A 482 -68.40 -4.72 -69.06
N GLN A 483 -68.56 -5.94 -69.56
CA GLN A 483 -67.44 -6.86 -69.76
C GLN A 483 -66.53 -6.45 -70.92
N ASP A 484 -67.03 -5.80 -71.99
CA ASP A 484 -66.21 -5.29 -73.09
C ASP A 484 -65.50 -3.96 -72.73
N GLU A 485 -66.13 -3.07 -71.95
CA GLU A 485 -65.51 -1.82 -71.49
C GLU A 485 -64.48 -2.05 -70.38
N LEU A 486 -64.77 -2.97 -69.44
CA LEU A 486 -63.82 -3.40 -68.40
C LEU A 486 -62.67 -4.21 -69.02
N LYS A 487 -62.90 -5.09 -70.01
CA LYS A 487 -61.79 -5.80 -70.65
C LYS A 487 -60.88 -4.86 -71.44
N GLY A 488 -61.40 -3.87 -72.17
CA GLY A 488 -60.59 -2.94 -72.95
C GLY A 488 -59.72 -2.00 -72.10
N LYS A 489 -60.30 -1.35 -71.08
CA LYS A 489 -59.57 -0.44 -70.18
C LYS A 489 -58.66 -1.21 -69.21
N SER A 490 -59.12 -2.35 -68.69
CA SER A 490 -58.32 -3.17 -67.78
C SER A 490 -57.16 -3.87 -68.49
N LEU A 491 -57.30 -4.33 -69.75
CA LEU A 491 -56.17 -4.97 -70.44
C LEU A 491 -55.03 -4.01 -70.79
N ASP A 492 -55.32 -2.77 -71.20
CA ASP A 492 -54.28 -1.79 -71.52
C ASP A 492 -53.62 -1.19 -70.26
N GLU A 493 -54.40 -0.94 -69.21
CA GLU A 493 -53.89 -0.51 -67.90
C GLU A 493 -53.10 -1.64 -67.23
N ILE A 494 -53.59 -2.89 -67.25
CA ILE A 494 -52.86 -4.05 -66.72
C ILE A 494 -51.61 -4.33 -67.55
N THR A 495 -51.64 -4.21 -68.87
CA THR A 495 -50.45 -4.45 -69.71
C THR A 495 -49.40 -3.37 -69.50
N SER A 496 -49.78 -2.11 -69.31
CA SER A 496 -48.85 -1.03 -68.96
C SER A 496 -48.34 -1.13 -67.51
N LEU A 497 -49.18 -1.51 -66.55
CA LEU A 497 -48.77 -1.84 -65.17
C LEU A 497 -47.83 -3.04 -65.13
N ILE A 498 -48.09 -4.09 -65.90
CA ILE A 498 -47.20 -5.27 -65.99
C ILE A 498 -45.87 -4.88 -66.63
N LYS A 499 -45.87 -4.05 -67.67
CA LYS A 499 -44.62 -3.56 -68.27
C LYS A 499 -43.83 -2.69 -67.28
N THR A 500 -44.47 -1.77 -66.56
CA THR A 500 -43.80 -0.93 -65.55
C THR A 500 -43.39 -1.70 -64.30
N LEU A 501 -44.15 -2.72 -63.89
CA LEU A 501 -43.77 -3.65 -62.84
C LEU A 501 -42.59 -4.51 -63.27
N ASN A 502 -42.59 -5.06 -64.49
CA ASN A 502 -41.48 -5.87 -64.98
C ASN A 502 -40.19 -5.06 -65.15
N THR A 503 -40.27 -3.80 -65.58
CA THR A 503 -39.08 -2.92 -65.62
C THR A 503 -38.59 -2.57 -64.21
N ARG A 504 -39.49 -2.28 -63.26
CA ARG A 504 -39.13 -2.06 -61.85
C ARG A 504 -38.57 -3.31 -61.18
N ILE A 505 -39.14 -4.49 -61.44
CA ILE A 505 -38.68 -5.78 -60.92
C ILE A 505 -37.28 -6.07 -61.46
N SER A 506 -37.04 -5.88 -62.77
CA SER A 506 -35.71 -6.05 -63.37
C SER A 506 -34.69 -5.06 -62.82
N SER A 507 -35.06 -3.77 -62.65
CA SER A 507 -34.20 -2.77 -62.02
C SER A 507 -33.87 -3.11 -60.56
N LYS A 508 -34.87 -3.49 -59.76
CA LYS A 508 -34.66 -3.89 -58.35
C LYS A 508 -33.88 -5.19 -58.22
N LYS A 509 -34.05 -6.12 -59.16
CA LYS A 509 -33.26 -7.37 -59.21
C LYS A 509 -31.80 -7.08 -59.55
N ALA A 510 -31.52 -6.18 -60.49
CA ALA A 510 -30.17 -5.72 -60.81
C ALA A 510 -29.50 -4.97 -59.63
N GLU A 511 -30.26 -4.21 -58.85
CA GLU A 511 -29.77 -3.57 -57.60
C GLU A 511 -29.56 -4.58 -56.46
N LEU A 512 -30.42 -5.60 -56.34
CA LEU A 512 -30.36 -6.61 -55.27
C LEU A 512 -29.28 -7.67 -55.48
N ASP A 513 -29.00 -8.07 -56.72
CA ASP A 513 -28.00 -9.10 -57.02
C ASP A 513 -26.59 -8.81 -56.46
N PRO A 514 -26.01 -7.58 -56.55
CA PRO A 514 -24.73 -7.28 -55.91
C PRO A 514 -24.82 -7.30 -54.38
N ILE A 515 -25.88 -6.75 -53.80
CA ILE A 515 -26.11 -6.78 -52.34
C ILE A 515 -26.24 -8.24 -51.85
N LEU A 516 -26.93 -9.09 -52.60
CA LEU A 516 -27.09 -10.51 -52.28
C LEU A 516 -25.75 -11.27 -52.37
N LYS A 517 -24.88 -10.90 -53.34
CA LYS A 517 -23.51 -11.44 -53.45
C LYS A 517 -22.63 -11.04 -52.27
N GLU A 518 -22.81 -9.85 -51.69
CA GLU A 518 -22.08 -9.41 -50.49
C GLU A 518 -22.67 -9.99 -49.19
N VAL A 519 -23.98 -10.13 -49.10
CA VAL A 519 -24.67 -10.62 -47.88
C VAL A 519 -24.46 -12.12 -47.67
N LYS A 520 -24.37 -12.93 -48.73
CA LYS A 520 -24.14 -14.38 -48.62
C LYS A 520 -22.85 -14.76 -47.86
N PRO A 521 -21.65 -14.26 -48.21
CA PRO A 521 -20.42 -14.56 -47.48
C PRO A 521 -20.43 -13.97 -46.06
N LEU A 522 -21.04 -12.79 -45.85
CA LEU A 522 -21.19 -12.22 -44.51
C LEU A 522 -22.08 -13.08 -43.61
N ARG A 523 -23.18 -13.64 -44.13
CA ARG A 523 -24.02 -14.59 -43.38
C ARG A 523 -23.26 -15.87 -43.01
N ALA A 524 -22.48 -16.42 -43.94
CA ALA A 524 -21.63 -17.57 -43.66
C ALA A 524 -20.61 -17.26 -42.55
N LYS A 525 -19.93 -16.11 -42.64
CA LYS A 525 -18.95 -15.67 -41.62
C LYS A 525 -19.59 -15.43 -40.26
N VAL A 526 -20.80 -14.87 -40.19
CA VAL A 526 -21.55 -14.72 -38.94
C VAL A 526 -21.93 -16.07 -38.36
N GLN A 527 -22.29 -17.05 -39.20
CA GLN A 527 -22.63 -18.40 -38.76
C GLN A 527 -21.41 -19.15 -38.21
N GLU A 528 -20.25 -19.04 -38.85
CA GLU A 528 -18.97 -19.57 -38.35
C GLU A 528 -18.54 -18.90 -37.04
N LEU A 529 -18.59 -17.57 -36.96
CA LEU A 529 -18.25 -16.85 -35.73
C LEU A 529 -19.20 -17.21 -34.58
N ARG A 530 -20.49 -17.45 -34.86
CA ARG A 530 -21.44 -17.94 -33.86
C ARG A 530 -21.12 -19.35 -33.40
N SER A 531 -20.77 -20.27 -34.31
CA SER A 531 -20.41 -21.64 -33.92
C SER A 531 -19.12 -21.66 -33.09
N GLU A 532 -18.12 -20.87 -33.45
CA GLU A 532 -16.90 -20.69 -32.66
C GLU A 532 -17.17 -20.06 -31.29
N TYR A 533 -18.03 -19.05 -31.23
CA TYR A 533 -18.43 -18.41 -29.99
C TYR A 533 -19.14 -19.40 -29.06
N GLU A 534 -20.12 -20.16 -29.55
CA GLU A 534 -20.81 -21.18 -28.75
C GLU A 534 -19.85 -22.29 -28.30
N ALA A 535 -18.91 -22.71 -29.14
CA ALA A 535 -17.88 -23.69 -28.76
C ALA A 535 -16.92 -23.15 -27.69
N LYS A 536 -16.55 -21.87 -27.72
CA LYS A 536 -15.73 -21.24 -26.67
C LYS A 536 -16.53 -20.99 -25.39
N LYS A 537 -17.79 -20.58 -25.52
CA LYS A 537 -18.70 -20.34 -24.40
C LYS A 537 -18.99 -21.63 -23.64
N THR A 538 -19.29 -22.73 -24.33
CA THR A 538 -19.49 -24.04 -23.70
C THR A 538 -18.26 -24.52 -22.93
N LYS A 539 -17.04 -24.33 -23.47
CA LYS A 539 -15.79 -24.62 -22.76
C LYS A 539 -15.60 -23.73 -21.53
N TYR A 540 -15.89 -22.44 -21.66
CA TYR A 540 -15.80 -21.49 -20.56
C TYR A 540 -16.81 -21.82 -19.45
N ASP A 541 -18.07 -22.08 -19.80
CA ASP A 541 -19.14 -22.42 -18.86
C ASP A 541 -18.82 -23.72 -18.12
N ALA A 542 -18.27 -24.73 -18.81
CA ALA A 542 -17.82 -25.97 -18.19
C ALA A 542 -16.65 -25.75 -17.20
N LEU A 543 -15.66 -24.95 -17.59
CA LEU A 543 -14.53 -24.62 -16.72
C LEU A 543 -14.98 -23.78 -15.51
N ASN A 544 -15.89 -22.83 -15.72
CA ASN A 544 -16.45 -21.99 -14.66
C ASN A 544 -17.25 -22.83 -13.66
N ALA A 545 -18.09 -23.76 -14.12
CA ALA A 545 -18.82 -24.68 -13.25
C ALA A 545 -17.88 -25.57 -12.41
N ASN A 546 -16.77 -26.03 -12.99
CA ASN A 546 -15.76 -26.79 -12.25
C ASN A 546 -15.05 -25.94 -11.18
N PHE A 547 -14.75 -24.67 -11.46
CA PHE A 547 -14.17 -23.77 -10.46
C PHE A 547 -15.17 -23.38 -9.39
N GLU A 548 -16.43 -23.15 -9.75
CA GLU A 548 -17.49 -22.77 -8.82
C GLU A 548 -17.86 -23.92 -7.86
N SER A 549 -17.90 -25.15 -8.35
CA SER A 549 -18.03 -26.35 -7.51
C SER A 549 -16.84 -26.53 -6.57
N SER A 550 -15.61 -26.43 -7.08
CA SER A 550 -14.38 -26.54 -6.27
C SER A 550 -14.30 -25.42 -5.21
N ARG A 551 -14.72 -24.21 -5.57
CA ARG A 551 -14.81 -23.08 -4.64
C ARG A 551 -15.84 -23.35 -3.55
N SER A 552 -17.03 -23.85 -3.91
CA SER A 552 -18.10 -24.18 -2.97
C SER A 552 -17.68 -25.25 -1.96
N THR A 553 -16.98 -26.30 -2.40
CA THR A 553 -16.45 -27.33 -1.49
C THR A 553 -15.40 -26.76 -0.55
N LEU A 554 -14.45 -25.97 -1.05
CA LEU A 554 -13.43 -25.29 -0.23
C LEU A 554 -14.07 -24.33 0.79
N GLU A 555 -15.07 -23.55 0.39
CA GLU A 555 -15.78 -22.64 1.30
C GLU A 555 -16.53 -23.42 2.41
N SER A 556 -17.10 -24.58 2.07
CA SER A 556 -17.75 -25.46 3.05
C SER A 556 -16.73 -26.08 4.02
N GLU A 557 -15.57 -26.52 3.55
CA GLU A 557 -14.50 -27.06 4.38
C GLU A 557 -13.94 -25.98 5.33
N VAL A 558 -13.68 -24.78 4.82
CA VAL A 558 -13.21 -23.64 5.63
C VAL A 558 -14.24 -23.29 6.69
N ARG A 559 -15.53 -23.27 6.36
CA ARG A 559 -16.59 -23.04 7.35
C ARG A 559 -16.60 -24.13 8.42
N GLY A 560 -16.46 -25.39 8.02
CA GLY A 560 -16.34 -26.52 8.95
C GLY A 560 -15.16 -26.35 9.90
N PHE A 561 -13.98 -25.96 9.40
CA PHE A 561 -12.81 -25.72 10.25
C PHE A 561 -13.01 -24.56 11.23
N TYR A 562 -13.70 -23.48 10.83
CA TYR A 562 -14.03 -22.39 11.76
C TYR A 562 -15.01 -22.82 12.85
N GLU A 563 -16.02 -23.62 12.50
CA GLU A 563 -16.96 -24.17 13.48
C GLU A 563 -16.27 -25.13 14.47
N GLU A 564 -15.37 -25.99 13.97
CA GLU A 564 -14.54 -26.86 14.80
C GLU A 564 -13.62 -26.05 15.71
N GLN A 565 -12.94 -25.02 15.19
CA GLN A 565 -12.09 -24.15 15.99
C GLN A 565 -12.89 -23.49 17.12
N TYR A 566 -14.05 -22.91 16.80
CA TYR A 566 -14.91 -22.27 17.79
C TYR A 566 -15.41 -23.26 18.86
N ALA A 567 -15.78 -24.47 18.45
CA ALA A 567 -16.18 -25.53 19.37
C ALA A 567 -15.03 -25.95 20.30
N GLN A 568 -13.80 -26.05 19.79
CA GLN A 568 -12.62 -26.39 20.58
C GLN A 568 -12.22 -25.25 21.53
N GLU A 569 -12.27 -23.99 21.09
CA GLU A 569 -12.04 -22.82 21.95
C GLU A 569 -13.05 -22.75 23.09
N SER A 570 -14.34 -22.95 22.79
CA SER A 570 -15.41 -23.01 23.80
C SER A 570 -15.18 -24.14 24.82
N ARG A 571 -14.80 -25.33 24.34
CA ARG A 571 -14.41 -26.45 25.21
C ARG A 571 -13.20 -26.10 26.08
N PHE A 572 -12.16 -25.51 25.50
CA PHE A 572 -10.97 -25.09 26.21
C PHE A 572 -11.30 -24.09 27.33
N HIS A 573 -12.10 -23.07 27.05
CA HIS A 573 -12.52 -22.09 28.04
C HIS A 573 -13.36 -22.71 29.17
N THR A 574 -14.27 -23.63 28.82
CA THR A 574 -15.08 -24.36 29.79
C THR A 574 -14.21 -25.22 30.70
N LEU A 575 -13.28 -26.01 30.14
CA LEU A 575 -12.34 -26.82 30.92
C LEU A 575 -11.43 -25.95 31.78
N ARG A 576 -10.94 -24.82 31.26
CA ARG A 576 -10.12 -23.88 32.03
C ARG A 576 -10.88 -23.30 33.21
N ALA A 577 -12.15 -22.92 33.03
CA ALA A 577 -12.99 -22.45 34.11
C ALA A 577 -13.22 -23.55 35.16
N GLN A 578 -13.49 -24.78 34.74
CA GLN A 578 -13.60 -25.93 35.64
C GLN A 578 -12.30 -26.19 36.43
N MET A 579 -11.14 -26.14 35.77
CA MET A 579 -9.84 -26.28 36.43
C MET A 579 -9.62 -25.20 37.50
N LEU A 580 -9.98 -23.95 37.23
CA LEU A 580 -9.89 -22.87 38.21
C LEU A 580 -10.83 -23.08 39.40
N ILE A 581 -12.08 -23.50 39.14
CA ILE A 581 -13.03 -23.84 40.20
C ILE A 581 -12.49 -24.96 41.08
N HIS A 582 -11.98 -26.04 40.47
CA HIS A 582 -11.39 -27.16 41.21
C HIS A 582 -10.12 -26.76 41.97
N ALA A 583 -9.28 -25.89 41.43
CA ALA A 583 -8.11 -25.38 42.14
C ALA A 583 -8.51 -24.56 43.38
N VAL A 584 -9.56 -23.73 43.28
CA VAL A 584 -10.11 -22.99 44.42
C VAL A 584 -10.74 -23.95 45.44
N GLN A 585 -11.49 -24.95 45.00
CA GLN A 585 -12.08 -25.97 45.88
C GLN A 585 -10.99 -26.77 46.61
N LEU A 586 -9.93 -27.17 45.92
CA LEU A 586 -8.80 -27.90 46.50
C LEU A 586 -8.03 -27.03 47.50
N LYS A 587 -7.82 -25.74 47.19
CA LYS A 587 -7.25 -24.79 48.15
C LYS A 587 -8.13 -24.63 49.38
N ARG A 588 -9.45 -24.46 49.21
CA ARG A 588 -10.41 -24.40 50.34
C ARG A 588 -10.38 -25.67 51.19
N ALA A 589 -10.32 -26.84 50.57
CA ALA A 589 -10.22 -28.11 51.28
C ALA A 589 -8.90 -28.23 52.05
N ASN A 590 -7.77 -27.82 51.45
CA ASN A 590 -6.47 -27.79 52.13
C ASN A 590 -6.42 -26.78 53.28
N ASP A 591 -7.00 -25.59 53.09
CA ASP A 591 -7.09 -24.55 54.13
C ASP A 591 -7.98 -25.02 55.29
N GLU A 592 -9.10 -25.72 54.99
CA GLU A 592 -9.98 -26.33 56.00
C GLU A 592 -9.29 -27.48 56.74
N GLN A 593 -8.59 -28.37 56.02
CA GLN A 593 -7.80 -29.45 56.63
C GLN A 593 -6.70 -28.87 57.53
N SER A 594 -6.02 -27.81 57.08
CA SER A 594 -5.00 -27.13 57.89
C SER A 594 -5.60 -26.48 59.13
N SER A 595 -6.77 -25.85 59.00
CA SER A 595 -7.48 -25.23 60.14
C SER A 595 -8.01 -26.27 61.12
N TYR A 596 -8.45 -27.45 60.65
CA TYR A 596 -8.88 -28.56 61.49
C TYR A 596 -7.72 -29.22 62.24
N MET A 597 -6.56 -29.35 61.60
CA MET A 597 -5.36 -29.95 62.20
C MET A 597 -4.57 -28.97 63.09
N SER A 598 -4.78 -27.67 62.93
CA SER A 598 -4.16 -26.63 63.75
C SER A 598 -4.69 -26.67 65.19
N LYS A 599 -3.78 -26.72 66.17
CA LYS A 599 -4.13 -26.61 67.61
C LYS A 599 -4.42 -25.17 68.05
N ASP A 600 -4.15 -24.19 67.19
CA ASP A 600 -4.41 -22.78 67.46
C ASP A 600 -5.89 -22.44 67.21
N LYS A 601 -6.61 -22.11 68.28
CA LYS A 601 -8.06 -21.78 68.28
C LYS A 601 -8.44 -20.48 67.55
N THR A 602 -7.51 -19.83 66.86
CA THR A 602 -7.71 -18.52 66.25
C THR A 602 -8.49 -18.58 64.94
N THR A 603 -8.37 -19.68 64.19
CA THR A 603 -9.08 -19.90 62.92
C THR A 603 -10.07 -21.06 63.04
N LYS A 604 -11.35 -20.74 63.30
CA LYS A 604 -12.42 -21.74 63.38
C LYS A 604 -12.69 -22.34 61.99
N SER A 605 -12.83 -23.66 61.91
CA SER A 605 -13.18 -24.32 60.66
C SER A 605 -14.57 -23.90 60.17
N THR A 606 -14.78 -23.90 58.86
CA THR A 606 -16.08 -23.67 58.22
C THR A 606 -17.16 -24.59 58.78
N ARG A 607 -16.81 -25.85 59.06
CA ARG A 607 -17.67 -26.82 59.75
C ARG A 607 -18.14 -26.34 61.12
N GLU A 608 -17.25 -25.80 61.96
CA GLU A 608 -17.64 -25.25 63.26
C GLU A 608 -18.57 -24.04 63.13
N LEU A 609 -18.33 -23.19 62.14
CA LEU A 609 -19.14 -22.00 61.91
C LEU A 609 -20.54 -22.36 61.40
N LEU A 610 -20.65 -23.33 60.49
CA LEU A 610 -21.93 -23.86 60.01
C LEU A 610 -22.70 -24.59 61.11
N ASN A 611 -22.03 -25.41 61.93
CA ASN A 611 -22.68 -26.07 63.07
C ASN A 611 -23.22 -25.06 64.09
N LYS A 612 -22.48 -23.97 64.34
CA LYS A 612 -22.96 -22.88 65.19
C LYS A 612 -24.19 -22.22 64.57
N GLN A 613 -24.18 -21.92 63.28
CA GLN A 613 -25.33 -21.35 62.59
C GLN A 613 -26.55 -22.27 62.63
N ILE A 614 -26.37 -23.59 62.43
CA ILE A 614 -27.44 -24.58 62.55
C ILE A 614 -28.04 -24.53 63.96
N SER A 615 -27.22 -24.53 65.00
CA SER A 615 -27.68 -24.41 66.39
C SER A 615 -28.46 -23.10 66.62
N ASP A 616 -27.95 -21.96 66.11
CA ASP A 616 -28.65 -20.68 66.20
C ASP A 616 -30.00 -20.70 65.48
N TYR A 617 -30.08 -21.35 64.31
CA TYR A 617 -31.33 -21.52 63.57
C TYR A 617 -32.31 -22.46 64.28
N GLU A 618 -31.85 -23.54 64.90
CA GLU A 618 -32.68 -24.44 65.70
C GLU A 618 -33.31 -23.69 66.89
N VAL A 619 -32.55 -22.84 67.58
CA VAL A 619 -33.07 -21.97 68.65
C VAL A 619 -34.13 -21.01 68.10
N ARG A 620 -33.88 -20.39 66.95
CA ARG A 620 -34.86 -19.48 66.30
C ARG A 620 -36.13 -20.22 65.87
N ILE A 621 -36.02 -21.43 65.33
CA ILE A 621 -37.17 -22.25 64.95
C ILE A 621 -38.00 -22.58 66.19
N LYS A 622 -37.36 -22.96 67.30
CA LYS A 622 -38.05 -23.22 68.56
C LYS A 622 -38.79 -21.97 69.05
N SER A 623 -38.12 -20.82 69.09
CA SER A 623 -38.73 -19.54 69.48
C SER A 623 -39.91 -19.13 68.58
N ASN A 624 -39.81 -19.34 67.27
CA ASN A 624 -40.90 -19.04 66.34
C ASN A 624 -42.08 -20.00 66.49
N ARG A 625 -41.84 -21.28 66.80
CA ARG A 625 -42.91 -22.24 67.12
C ARG A 625 -43.66 -21.83 68.39
N ASP A 626 -42.93 -21.39 69.42
CA ASP A 626 -43.54 -20.90 70.66
C ASP A 626 -44.39 -19.65 70.41
N ARG A 627 -43.88 -18.70 69.60
CA ARG A 627 -44.65 -17.53 69.15
C ARG A 627 -45.89 -17.92 68.34
N GLN A 628 -45.76 -18.85 67.41
CA GLN A 628 -46.89 -19.32 66.59
C GLN A 628 -47.98 -19.96 67.45
N LYS A 629 -47.59 -20.73 68.48
CA LYS A 629 -48.53 -21.31 69.43
C LYS A 629 -49.28 -20.21 70.19
N ALA A 630 -48.56 -19.22 70.73
CA ALA A 630 -49.16 -18.06 71.39
C ALA A 630 -50.13 -17.28 70.46
N THR A 631 -49.77 -17.05 69.18
CA THR A 631 -50.67 -16.40 68.22
C THR A 631 -51.90 -17.23 67.91
N LYS A 632 -51.77 -18.56 67.80
CA LYS A 632 -52.92 -19.45 67.58
C LYS A 632 -53.89 -19.40 68.76
N ASP A 633 -53.38 -19.40 69.99
CA ASP A 633 -54.22 -19.30 71.19
C ASP A 633 -54.99 -17.97 71.20
N VAL A 634 -54.32 -16.84 70.92
CA VAL A 634 -54.97 -15.52 70.77
C VAL A 634 -56.01 -15.51 69.64
N HIS A 635 -55.72 -16.14 68.50
CA HIS A 635 -56.65 -16.20 67.37
C HIS A 635 -57.88 -17.05 67.68
N ILE A 636 -57.73 -18.17 68.41
CA ILE A 636 -58.86 -19.01 68.85
C ILE A 636 -59.77 -18.21 69.77
N ASP A 637 -59.22 -17.45 70.70
CA ASP A 637 -60.01 -16.60 71.60
C ASP A 637 -60.67 -15.43 70.85
N GLY A 638 -59.95 -14.78 69.93
CA GLY A 638 -60.51 -13.74 69.06
C GLY A 638 -61.62 -14.24 68.13
N THR A 639 -61.51 -15.47 67.60
CA THR A 639 -62.56 -16.07 66.76
C THR A 639 -63.80 -16.44 67.57
N LYS A 640 -63.65 -16.94 68.80
CA LYS A 640 -64.79 -17.14 69.72
C LYS A 640 -65.48 -15.81 70.02
N GLN A 641 -64.72 -14.76 70.34
CA GLN A 641 -65.24 -13.41 70.55
C GLN A 641 -66.01 -12.89 69.32
N MET A 642 -65.43 -13.02 68.12
CA MET A 642 -66.09 -12.64 66.86
C MET A 642 -67.36 -13.44 66.57
N LYS A 643 -67.44 -14.70 66.99
CA LYS A 643 -68.66 -15.50 66.88
C LYS A 643 -69.73 -14.99 67.84
N TYR A 644 -69.38 -14.74 69.10
CA TYR A 644 -70.29 -14.13 70.08
C TYR A 644 -70.82 -12.77 69.61
N TRP A 645 -69.97 -11.92 69.03
CA TRP A 645 -70.40 -10.66 68.44
C TRP A 645 -71.34 -10.83 67.24
N ARG A 646 -71.06 -11.78 66.34
CA ARG A 646 -71.95 -12.09 65.20
C ARG A 646 -73.30 -12.65 65.64
N ASP A 647 -73.31 -13.55 66.62
CA ASP A 647 -74.55 -14.10 67.17
C ASP A 647 -75.39 -13.00 67.84
N LEU A 648 -74.74 -12.09 68.58
CA LEU A 648 -75.40 -10.92 69.17
C LEU A 648 -75.95 -9.97 68.09
N LEU A 649 -75.21 -9.74 67.01
CA LEU A 649 -75.65 -8.90 65.89
C LEU A 649 -76.84 -9.54 65.16
N ARG A 650 -76.81 -10.86 64.95
CA ARG A 650 -77.93 -11.62 64.36
C ARG A 650 -79.17 -11.61 65.25
N MET A 651 -79.00 -11.68 66.57
CA MET A 651 -80.09 -11.51 67.53
C MET A 651 -80.70 -10.10 67.47
N MET A 652 -79.87 -9.07 67.29
CA MET A 652 -80.35 -7.69 67.09
C MET A 652 -81.08 -7.53 65.75
N GLU A 653 -80.57 -8.10 64.66
CA GLU A 653 -81.23 -8.09 63.35
C GLU A 653 -82.56 -8.85 63.36
N LEU A 654 -82.65 -10.00 64.04
CA LEU A 654 -83.90 -10.73 64.21
C LEU A 654 -84.91 -9.95 65.05
N LYS A 655 -84.46 -9.28 66.12
CA LYS A 655 -85.31 -8.35 66.88
C LYS A 655 -85.78 -7.18 66.01
N GLN A 656 -84.93 -6.65 65.15
CA GLN A 656 -85.29 -5.59 64.22
C GLN A 656 -86.34 -6.06 63.19
N LYS A 657 -86.16 -7.24 62.60
CA LYS A 657 -87.12 -7.82 61.64
C LYS A 657 -88.48 -8.14 62.29
N LEU A 658 -88.49 -8.63 63.54
CA LEU A 658 -89.73 -8.84 64.30
C LEU A 658 -90.45 -7.53 64.65
N ALA A 659 -89.72 -6.42 64.79
CA ALA A 659 -90.30 -5.12 65.07
C ALA A 659 -90.88 -4.42 63.82
N THR A 660 -90.42 -4.76 62.62
CA THR A 660 -90.82 -4.08 61.36
C THR A 660 -91.93 -4.76 60.57
N GLY A 661 -92.51 -5.87 61.05
CA GLY A 661 -93.81 -6.37 60.57
C GLY A 661 -93.90 -6.88 59.12
N ASP A 662 -92.79 -7.00 58.39
CA ASP A 662 -92.76 -7.67 57.08
C ASP A 662 -92.40 -9.15 57.27
N SER A 663 -93.38 -10.02 57.03
CA SER A 663 -93.19 -11.48 57.01
C SER A 663 -92.53 -11.93 55.72
#